data_AF-A0A928ES83-F1
#
_entry.id   AF-A0A928ES83-F1
#
_cell.length_a   1.000
_cell.length_b   1.000
_cell.length_c   1.000
_cell.angle_alpha   90.00
_cell.angle_beta   90.00
_cell.angle_gamma   90.00
#
_symmetry.space_group_name_H-M   'P 1'
#
loop_
_entity.id
_entity.type
_entity.pdbx_description
1 polymer ?
#
loop_
_entity_poly.entity_id
_entity_poly.type
_entity_poly.pdbx_seq_one_letter_code
_entity_poly.pdbx_strand_id
1 'polypeptide(L)'
;MKKALCLALLLTVLCFGLALLPTAAEGETESTIGAPDGIGAPDDIGAPELPVPTIPTDNWLDYAETVAEKDGVYEISKPEQLAWIARELVLLKSDFKGKTIKLMNDIDLSSHLWTPIGHKDMAFAGSFDGQGHTIRGLIITDASEAGTFVGLFGKAASDLKNITISDSYLNVTPSSGSVYSAYAHIGALAGDSSGKITNCHVINTTVIGNAVASSPDLQNSRTSNSFSFAGALVGSASSSVTGCTITNTSVTGSAKSGSGGDFTSSYSRGYTGGLAGDVSSSITDCRVDNTSVDGSAKAGTTSENHTGGLVGYASSVVSIKNCSISSTLVNSSDYSYCHTGGLIGSADASSITIINCNVNEVAITGDAHGDISYTGGLMGSASITSYSAAITIKGCDIDSVTVIGKHSSYKYSYSHVGGLVGYVLDSYSLDISNCNVRHASVIGECFYDNYNTNSYSYAGGLVGYANLYHSLDLTNCCVSDATIKGNGYTGGLLGGSAASVFASKSFVKQASLISSGTMGGLFGQVSSLSALNCGVVNSLFDARWGDSYQCLIGGIVGDVKKGCLENCFAALSLTAETSDYKIGGIAANCGASLYNCYAHLDTAATWYGVAHTSTDSHSNLYYNSTAAADFYSNSGRVFSCKAMTDAEMKAETFVNTLNSYWGDKVNQYWNADDSAVNSGYPILNAPTVTSIEAIGPSERGGSIRLLFHGTGIENIQNASLESTDTTAAIVQPTFSSATLFTASITPAANKWSWSSVTQQYYYSGSVTLIIDELEEHYEFSAYLTPEIALPKVTALSCTNVIAMNGGKVDVLLSGENLASCTETITLKATSSTGTVSATDAVKDGDSLRMTLDIPKNETTSDIVYTLSVSIGSTPQTLPTYTLTVKAPHPFDLNKDGSVDVMDVIVLIRFITDPVS
;
A
#
# COMPACT_ATOMS: atom_id res chain seq x y z
N MET A 1 -62.75 -13.91 10.12
CA MET A 1 -61.95 -13.45 8.96
C MET A 1 -61.42 -12.07 9.32
N LYS A 2 -60.37 -11.93 10.14
CA LYS A 2 -58.94 -12.18 9.85
C LYS A 2 -58.55 -11.64 8.46
N LYS A 3 -57.77 -10.55 8.49
CA LYS A 3 -57.07 -9.86 7.38
C LYS A 3 -57.96 -9.11 6.37
N ALA A 4 -58.35 -7.87 6.72
CA ALA A 4 -58.61 -6.79 5.73
C ALA A 4 -58.84 -5.39 6.34
N LEU A 5 -58.50 -5.12 7.61
CA LEU A 5 -58.72 -3.79 8.21
C LEU A 5 -57.64 -3.46 9.25
N CYS A 6 -56.38 -3.40 8.79
CA CYS A 6 -55.22 -3.06 9.64
C CYS A 6 -54.16 -2.24 8.87
N LEU A 7 -54.58 -1.38 7.93
CA LEU A 7 -53.67 -0.51 7.16
C LEU A 7 -54.07 0.97 7.16
N ALA A 8 -54.87 1.42 8.14
CA ALA A 8 -55.20 2.84 8.25
C ALA A 8 -55.63 3.19 9.68
N LEU A 9 -54.73 3.05 10.67
CA LEU A 9 -54.76 3.80 11.94
C LEU A 9 -53.52 3.45 12.77
N LEU A 10 -52.34 3.92 12.36
CA LEU A 10 -51.15 3.92 13.22
C LEU A 10 -50.19 5.03 12.79
N LEU A 11 -50.76 6.24 12.68
CA LEU A 11 -50.01 7.48 12.79
C LEU A 11 -50.70 8.33 13.85
N THR A 12 -49.89 8.88 14.76
CA THR A 12 -50.18 9.91 15.77
C THR A 12 -50.60 9.47 17.18
N VAL A 13 -49.72 9.86 18.13
CA VAL A 13 -49.94 10.16 19.56
C VAL A 13 -49.77 9.03 20.59
N LEU A 14 -48.56 8.90 21.20
CA LEU A 14 -48.25 9.34 22.58
C LEU A 14 -46.89 8.78 23.08
N CYS A 15 -45.89 9.66 23.18
CA CYS A 15 -44.81 9.60 24.17
C CYS A 15 -45.38 9.89 25.57
N PHE A 16 -44.81 9.31 26.64
CA PHE A 16 -44.35 10.03 27.85
C PHE A 16 -43.77 9.07 28.89
N GLY A 17 -42.58 9.42 29.44
CA GLY A 17 -42.00 8.75 30.61
C GLY A 17 -40.52 9.06 30.86
N LEU A 18 -40.14 10.35 30.97
CA LEU A 18 -38.83 10.81 31.46
C LEU A 18 -38.59 10.42 32.93
N ALA A 19 -37.33 10.12 33.27
CA ALA A 19 -36.78 10.25 34.61
C ALA A 19 -35.63 11.29 34.60
N LEU A 20 -35.60 12.10 35.67
CA LEU A 20 -34.88 13.35 35.86
C LEU A 20 -33.39 13.19 36.19
N LEU A 21 -32.56 14.13 35.71
CA LEU A 21 -31.39 14.69 36.43
C LEU A 21 -31.20 16.19 36.05
N PRO A 22 -30.57 17.02 36.92
CA PRO A 22 -30.92 18.43 37.07
C PRO A 22 -30.10 19.42 36.23
N THR A 23 -30.70 20.61 36.14
CA THR A 23 -30.38 21.85 35.41
C THR A 23 -29.18 22.65 35.90
N ALA A 24 -28.43 23.24 34.96
CA ALA A 24 -27.96 24.64 34.88
C ALA A 24 -26.95 24.76 33.70
N ALA A 25 -26.86 25.79 32.86
CA ALA A 25 -27.67 26.94 32.48
C ALA A 25 -27.06 27.44 31.14
N GLU A 26 -27.89 28.08 30.32
CA GLU A 26 -27.70 28.84 29.06
C GLU A 26 -26.28 29.36 28.75
N GLY A 27 -25.79 29.44 27.51
CA GLY A 27 -26.35 29.16 26.19
C GLY A 27 -25.38 29.66 25.10
N GLU A 28 -25.48 29.11 23.90
CA GLU A 28 -25.37 29.82 22.61
C GLU A 28 -25.79 28.82 21.50
N THR A 29 -26.62 29.31 20.59
CA THR A 29 -27.37 28.51 19.61
C THR A 29 -26.60 28.41 18.29
N GLU A 30 -26.23 27.19 17.87
CA GLU A 30 -25.97 26.89 16.46
C GLU A 30 -27.07 25.98 15.89
N SER A 31 -27.56 26.38 14.73
CA SER A 31 -28.67 25.76 14.01
C SER A 31 -28.21 24.48 13.31
N THR A 32 -28.64 23.32 13.82
CA THR A 32 -28.46 22.01 13.21
C THR A 32 -29.34 21.85 11.96
N ILE A 33 -28.71 21.72 10.79
CA ILE A 33 -29.30 21.03 9.65
C ILE A 33 -29.00 19.54 9.86
N GLY A 34 -30.04 18.71 9.90
CA GLY A 34 -29.93 17.30 10.27
C GLY A 34 -29.02 16.50 9.33
N ALA A 35 -28.05 15.80 9.92
CA ALA A 35 -27.32 14.73 9.25
C ALA A 35 -28.29 13.60 8.88
N PRO A 36 -28.18 12.99 7.68
CA PRO A 36 -28.98 11.82 7.36
C PRO A 36 -28.52 10.63 8.22
N ASP A 37 -29.48 10.06 8.95
CA ASP A 37 -29.38 8.84 9.74
C ASP A 37 -28.76 7.69 8.91
N GLY A 38 -27.83 6.95 9.52
CA GLY A 38 -27.58 5.56 9.13
C GLY A 38 -26.15 5.14 8.75
N ILE A 39 -25.11 5.58 9.46
CA ILE A 39 -23.90 4.75 9.68
C ILE A 39 -23.40 5.06 11.10
N GLY A 40 -23.73 4.21 12.06
CA GLY A 40 -23.28 4.38 13.44
C GLY A 40 -21.76 4.21 13.54
N ALA A 41 -21.11 5.10 14.31
CA ALA A 41 -19.82 4.77 14.89
C ALA A 41 -19.97 3.50 15.75
N PRO A 42 -18.93 2.67 15.91
CA PRO A 42 -19.02 1.52 16.80
C PRO A 42 -19.07 2.02 18.25
N ASP A 43 -20.28 2.12 18.80
CA ASP A 43 -20.52 2.37 20.23
C ASP A 43 -20.16 1.15 21.11
N ASP A 44 -19.63 0.05 20.55
CA ASP A 44 -19.50 -1.26 21.20
C ASP A 44 -18.05 -1.68 21.56
N ILE A 45 -17.02 -0.89 21.23
CA ILE A 45 -15.63 -1.10 21.71
C ILE A 45 -15.31 -0.02 22.75
N GLY A 46 -15.72 -0.24 23.99
CA GLY A 46 -15.43 0.66 25.11
C GLY A 46 -13.97 0.57 25.57
N ALA A 47 -13.38 1.70 25.96
CA ALA A 47 -12.07 1.71 26.61
C ALA A 47 -12.09 0.85 27.89
N PRO A 48 -11.02 0.11 28.22
CA PRO A 48 -10.96 -0.67 29.46
C PRO A 48 -11.03 0.29 30.66
N GLU A 49 -12.07 0.13 31.50
CA GLU A 49 -12.22 0.90 32.73
C GLU A 49 -11.33 0.28 33.83
N LEU A 50 -10.17 0.88 34.07
CA LEU A 50 -9.22 0.45 35.10
C LEU A 50 -9.34 1.34 36.34
N PRO A 51 -9.41 0.77 37.57
CA PRO A 51 -9.52 1.56 38.78
C PRO A 51 -8.21 2.31 39.07
N VAL A 52 -8.32 3.57 39.52
CA VAL A 52 -7.19 4.31 40.05
C VAL A 52 -6.83 3.75 41.44
N PRO A 53 -5.57 3.31 41.68
CA PRO A 53 -5.18 2.78 42.98
C PRO A 53 -5.10 3.88 44.05
N THR A 54 -5.06 3.47 45.31
CA THR A 54 -4.72 4.41 46.40
C THR A 54 -3.26 4.81 46.26
N ILE A 55 -2.99 6.12 46.16
CA ILE A 55 -1.62 6.64 45.96
C ILE A 55 -0.86 6.66 47.30
N PRO A 56 0.28 5.95 47.43
CA PRO A 56 1.12 6.00 48.63
C PRO A 56 1.75 7.38 48.84
N THR A 57 2.20 7.65 50.07
CA THR A 57 2.81 8.95 50.43
C THR A 57 4.33 8.90 50.59
N ASP A 58 4.90 7.71 50.74
CA ASP A 58 6.33 7.44 50.93
C ASP A 58 6.90 6.65 49.75
N ASN A 59 8.23 6.50 49.68
CA ASN A 59 8.94 6.02 48.50
C ASN A 59 9.80 4.79 48.81
N TRP A 60 9.87 3.84 47.87
CA TRP A 60 10.67 2.62 47.98
C TRP A 60 12.16 2.85 48.28
N LEU A 61 12.73 4.00 47.90
CA LEU A 61 14.12 4.35 48.21
C LEU A 61 14.44 4.36 49.72
N ASP A 62 13.45 4.66 50.57
CA ASP A 62 13.59 4.68 52.03
C ASP A 62 13.69 3.27 52.65
N TYR A 63 13.29 2.24 51.89
CA TYR A 63 13.21 0.85 52.33
C TYR A 63 14.30 -0.06 51.73
N ALA A 64 15.23 0.50 50.95
CA ALA A 64 16.19 -0.28 50.18
C ALA A 64 17.12 -1.20 51.02
N GLU A 65 17.10 -2.50 50.70
CA GLU A 65 17.91 -3.59 51.31
C GLU A 65 19.08 -3.96 50.39
N THR A 66 20.32 -3.86 50.89
CA THR A 66 21.53 -4.17 50.10
C THR A 66 21.60 -5.61 49.63
N VAL A 67 22.01 -5.81 48.38
CA VAL A 67 22.19 -7.14 47.76
C VAL A 67 23.66 -7.38 47.46
N ALA A 68 24.16 -8.57 47.81
CA ALA A 68 25.52 -8.98 47.48
C ALA A 68 25.62 -9.46 46.03
N GLU A 69 26.65 -8.99 45.33
CA GLU A 69 27.01 -9.52 44.02
C GLU A 69 27.61 -10.94 44.16
N LYS A 70 27.21 -11.86 43.29
CA LYS A 70 27.82 -13.18 43.12
C LYS A 70 28.19 -13.37 41.65
N ASP A 71 29.49 -13.42 41.35
CA ASP A 71 30.00 -13.68 40.00
C ASP A 71 29.38 -12.78 38.90
N GLY A 72 29.26 -11.47 39.15
CA GLY A 72 28.63 -10.54 38.21
C GLY A 72 27.10 -10.49 38.26
N VAL A 73 26.46 -11.26 39.14
CA VAL A 73 25.00 -11.38 39.23
C VAL A 73 24.48 -10.86 40.57
N TYR A 74 23.35 -10.15 40.53
CA TYR A 74 22.55 -9.80 41.69
C TYR A 74 21.21 -10.55 41.62
N GLU A 75 20.90 -11.33 42.66
CA GLU A 75 19.67 -12.10 42.79
C GLU A 75 18.67 -11.33 43.66
N ILE A 76 17.52 -10.96 43.07
CA ILE A 76 16.51 -10.11 43.69
C ILE A 76 15.27 -10.95 44.01
N SER A 77 14.89 -10.99 45.28
CA SER A 77 13.78 -11.82 45.78
C SER A 77 12.70 -11.04 46.54
N LYS A 78 12.93 -9.75 46.79
CA LYS A 78 12.09 -8.86 47.58
C LYS A 78 12.00 -7.45 46.98
N PRO A 79 10.92 -6.69 47.22
CA PRO A 79 10.80 -5.32 46.71
C PRO A 79 11.89 -4.38 47.26
N GLU A 80 12.30 -4.53 48.52
CA GLU A 80 13.38 -3.73 49.13
C GLU A 80 14.72 -3.93 48.41
N GLN A 81 14.98 -5.13 47.90
CA GLN A 81 16.20 -5.47 47.16
C GLN A 81 16.19 -4.85 45.76
N LEU A 82 15.02 -4.77 45.12
CA LEU A 82 14.86 -4.07 43.84
C LEU A 82 15.00 -2.56 44.02
N ALA A 83 14.41 -2.01 45.10
CA ALA A 83 14.55 -0.61 45.47
C ALA A 83 16.02 -0.22 45.72
N TRP A 84 16.83 -1.15 46.25
CA TRP A 84 18.27 -0.92 46.39
C TRP A 84 18.97 -0.72 45.04
N ILE A 85 18.61 -1.46 43.99
CA ILE A 85 19.15 -1.24 42.63
C ILE A 85 18.85 0.18 42.14
N ALA A 86 17.60 0.65 42.33
CA ALA A 86 17.21 2.02 41.98
C ALA A 86 18.04 3.04 42.77
N ARG A 87 18.18 2.84 44.09
CA ARG A 87 18.93 3.75 44.97
C ARG A 87 20.41 3.85 44.60
N GLU A 88 21.08 2.73 44.35
CA GLU A 88 22.49 2.69 43.99
C GLU A 88 22.77 3.43 42.67
N LEU A 89 21.88 3.27 41.69
CA LEU A 89 22.04 3.96 40.42
C LEU A 89 21.75 5.46 40.57
N VAL A 90 20.60 5.81 41.13
CA VAL A 90 20.13 7.20 41.18
C VAL A 90 20.95 8.07 42.14
N LEU A 91 21.35 7.55 43.31
CA LEU A 91 22.03 8.33 44.34
C LEU A 91 23.54 8.13 44.37
N LEU A 92 24.03 6.93 44.03
CA LEU A 92 25.44 6.54 44.20
C LEU A 92 26.19 6.38 42.88
N LYS A 93 25.51 6.59 41.75
CA LYS A 93 26.08 6.67 40.41
C LYS A 93 26.70 5.37 39.89
N SER A 94 26.17 4.22 40.32
CA SER A 94 26.56 2.90 39.80
C SER A 94 25.64 2.47 38.66
N ASP A 95 26.17 2.43 37.43
CA ASP A 95 25.39 2.10 36.22
C ASP A 95 25.19 0.58 36.00
N PHE A 96 25.78 -0.27 36.85
CA PHE A 96 25.73 -1.73 36.76
C PHE A 96 26.30 -2.32 35.46
N LYS A 97 27.18 -1.60 34.76
CA LYS A 97 27.77 -2.08 33.51
C LYS A 97 28.45 -3.44 33.66
N GLY A 98 28.09 -4.38 32.80
CA GLY A 98 28.64 -5.75 32.79
C GLY A 98 28.12 -6.65 33.92
N LYS A 99 27.11 -6.19 34.68
CA LYS A 99 26.42 -6.98 35.71
C LYS A 99 25.07 -7.46 35.19
N THR A 100 24.54 -8.52 35.80
CA THR A 100 23.20 -9.05 35.52
C THR A 100 22.34 -8.99 36.78
N ILE A 101 21.14 -8.44 36.65
CA ILE A 101 20.10 -8.46 37.69
C ILE A 101 19.10 -9.55 37.33
N LYS A 102 18.84 -10.46 38.27
CA LYS A 102 17.88 -11.56 38.09
C LYS A 102 16.79 -11.50 39.15
N LEU A 103 15.53 -11.55 38.72
CA LEU A 103 14.44 -11.81 39.67
C LEU A 103 14.40 -13.30 40.01
N MET A 104 14.16 -13.58 41.28
CA MET A 104 14.02 -14.94 41.83
C MET A 104 12.60 -15.23 42.30
N ASN A 105 11.76 -14.19 42.40
CA ASN A 105 10.36 -14.24 42.82
C ASN A 105 9.58 -13.12 42.12
N ASP A 106 8.26 -13.23 42.15
CA ASP A 106 7.38 -12.09 41.91
C ASP A 106 7.61 -10.99 42.97
N ILE A 107 7.49 -9.73 42.55
CA ILE A 107 7.71 -8.55 43.38
C ILE A 107 6.45 -7.69 43.40
N ASP A 108 6.03 -7.26 44.59
CA ASP A 108 4.89 -6.35 44.79
C ASP A 108 5.41 -4.98 45.24
N LEU A 109 5.17 -3.96 44.42
CA LEU A 109 5.58 -2.58 44.66
C LEU A 109 4.42 -1.68 45.12
N SER A 110 3.22 -2.22 45.33
CA SER A 110 2.00 -1.42 45.57
C SER A 110 2.01 -0.57 46.85
N SER A 111 2.92 -0.85 47.79
CA SER A 111 2.92 -0.20 49.11
C SER A 111 3.53 1.20 49.12
N HIS A 112 4.38 1.54 48.16
CA HIS A 112 5.13 2.81 48.14
C HIS A 112 5.28 3.36 46.71
N LEU A 113 5.56 4.65 46.58
CA LEU A 113 5.89 5.27 45.30
C LEU A 113 7.21 4.70 44.77
N TRP A 114 7.27 4.49 43.45
CA TRP A 114 8.48 4.01 42.78
C TRP A 114 9.33 5.16 42.24
N THR A 115 10.65 5.05 42.42
CA THR A 115 11.63 5.87 41.71
C THR A 115 12.27 5.03 40.60
N PRO A 116 12.20 5.46 39.32
CA PRO A 116 12.74 4.71 38.19
C PRO A 116 14.21 4.33 38.35
N ILE A 117 14.57 3.13 37.87
CA ILE A 117 15.98 2.71 37.73
C ILE A 117 16.55 3.41 36.49
N GLY A 118 17.47 4.34 36.68
CA GLY A 118 18.01 5.15 35.60
C GLY A 118 17.24 6.44 35.37
N HIS A 119 17.94 7.48 34.91
CA HIS A 119 17.38 8.79 34.57
C HIS A 119 18.13 9.38 33.38
N LYS A 120 17.77 10.61 32.96
CA LYS A 120 18.30 11.25 31.75
C LYS A 120 19.83 11.27 31.65
N ASP A 121 20.53 11.49 32.78
CA ASP A 121 21.98 11.63 32.84
C ASP A 121 22.70 10.31 33.17
N MET A 122 21.95 9.27 33.53
CA MET A 122 22.51 7.99 33.94
C MET A 122 21.59 6.83 33.57
N ALA A 123 21.93 6.13 32.49
CA ALA A 123 21.22 4.93 32.06
C ALA A 123 21.65 3.71 32.87
N PHE A 124 20.73 2.77 33.09
CA PHE A 124 21.04 1.43 33.55
C PHE A 124 21.79 0.66 32.46
N ALA A 125 23.05 0.30 32.71
CA ALA A 125 23.93 -0.39 31.77
C ALA A 125 24.16 -1.88 32.12
N GLY A 126 23.42 -2.41 33.10
CA GLY A 126 23.37 -3.84 33.40
C GLY A 126 22.33 -4.57 32.53
N SER A 127 22.37 -5.90 32.51
CA SER A 127 21.30 -6.71 31.91
C SER A 127 20.24 -7.05 32.96
N PHE A 128 18.97 -6.99 32.59
CA PHE A 128 17.87 -7.37 33.48
C PHE A 128 17.13 -8.60 32.94
N ASP A 129 17.07 -9.66 33.74
CA ASP A 129 16.36 -10.89 33.42
C ASP A 129 15.30 -11.15 34.51
N GLY A 130 14.03 -10.93 34.17
CA GLY A 130 12.93 -11.21 35.08
C GLY A 130 12.68 -12.70 35.30
N GLN A 131 13.33 -13.59 34.54
CA GLN A 131 13.15 -15.04 34.62
C GLN A 131 11.68 -15.54 34.56
N GLY A 132 10.80 -14.75 33.94
CA GLY A 132 9.36 -15.05 33.83
C GLY A 132 8.53 -14.61 35.03
N HIS A 133 9.10 -13.87 35.98
CA HIS A 133 8.40 -13.33 37.14
C HIS A 133 7.59 -12.07 36.83
N THR A 134 6.70 -11.72 37.76
CA THR A 134 5.88 -10.50 37.69
C THR A 134 6.37 -9.44 38.67
N ILE A 135 6.47 -8.19 38.22
CA ILE A 135 6.47 -7.01 39.09
C ILE A 135 5.07 -6.39 39.02
N ARG A 136 4.39 -6.28 40.15
CA ARG A 136 3.03 -5.72 40.23
C ARG A 136 2.97 -4.45 41.07
N GLY A 137 1.95 -3.62 40.86
CA GLY A 137 1.70 -2.46 41.71
C GLY A 137 2.73 -1.34 41.54
N LEU A 138 3.30 -1.17 40.34
CA LEU A 138 4.21 -0.07 40.05
C LEU A 138 3.42 1.24 40.03
N ILE A 139 3.63 2.12 41.02
CA ILE A 139 2.93 3.41 41.13
C ILE A 139 3.91 4.57 40.97
N ILE A 140 3.69 5.40 39.95
CA ILE A 140 4.49 6.61 39.68
C ILE A 140 3.53 7.76 39.37
N THR A 141 3.50 8.79 40.22
CA THR A 141 2.62 9.96 40.05
C THR A 141 3.34 11.31 40.07
N ASP A 142 4.65 11.32 40.29
CA ASP A 142 5.45 12.54 40.33
C ASP A 142 6.69 12.39 39.45
N ALA A 143 6.94 13.43 38.66
CA ALA A 143 7.96 13.55 37.63
C ALA A 143 8.27 15.03 37.44
N SER A 144 8.83 15.66 38.47
CA SER A 144 8.96 17.11 38.57
C SER A 144 10.06 17.73 37.68
N GLU A 145 10.57 17.04 36.66
CA GLU A 145 11.69 17.51 35.83
C GLU A 145 11.35 17.55 34.33
N ALA A 146 11.66 18.67 33.66
CA ALA A 146 11.63 18.76 32.20
C ALA A 146 12.60 17.73 31.58
N GLY A 147 12.07 16.83 30.75
CA GLY A 147 12.84 15.70 30.21
C GLY A 147 12.73 14.41 31.03
N THR A 148 11.52 14.04 31.45
CA THR A 148 11.32 12.87 32.30
C THR A 148 11.32 11.58 31.49
N PHE A 149 12.05 10.58 31.99
CA PHE A 149 11.95 9.18 31.57
C PHE A 149 11.33 8.35 32.69
N VAL A 150 10.25 7.64 32.41
CA VAL A 150 9.37 7.05 33.42
C VAL A 150 9.05 5.60 33.08
N GLY A 151 9.18 4.74 34.10
CA GLY A 151 8.90 3.32 34.05
C GLY A 151 9.50 2.61 35.25
N LEU A 152 9.49 1.27 35.25
CA LEU A 152 10.36 0.50 36.14
C LEU A 152 11.81 0.99 35.97
N PHE A 153 12.22 1.14 34.71
CA PHE A 153 13.43 1.84 34.31
C PHE A 153 13.07 3.24 33.77
N GLY A 154 13.82 4.26 34.15
CA GLY A 154 13.74 5.54 33.45
C GLY A 154 14.42 5.38 32.09
N LYS A 155 15.73 5.14 32.13
CA LYS A 155 16.54 4.90 30.94
C LYS A 155 17.38 3.63 31.07
N ALA A 156 17.30 2.75 30.08
CA ALA A 156 18.06 1.50 30.00
C ALA A 156 18.95 1.47 28.75
N ALA A 157 20.22 1.10 28.93
CA ALA A 157 21.23 1.01 27.87
C ALA A 157 21.59 -0.44 27.50
N SER A 158 20.84 -1.41 28.00
CA SER A 158 21.14 -2.84 27.90
C SER A 158 19.87 -3.67 27.99
N ASP A 159 19.98 -4.96 27.65
CA ASP A 159 18.82 -5.83 27.40
C ASP A 159 17.92 -5.99 28.63
N LEU A 160 16.61 -5.89 28.38
CA LEU A 160 15.53 -6.14 29.33
C LEU A 160 14.70 -7.33 28.84
N LYS A 161 14.56 -8.38 29.64
CA LYS A 161 13.86 -9.59 29.18
C LYS A 161 13.08 -10.33 30.26
N ASN A 162 12.13 -11.15 29.82
CA ASN A 162 11.41 -12.15 30.61
C ASN A 162 10.70 -11.58 31.85
N ILE A 163 9.94 -10.51 31.69
CA ILE A 163 9.26 -9.84 32.81
C ILE A 163 7.83 -9.46 32.45
N THR A 164 6.91 -9.66 33.39
CA THR A 164 5.56 -9.07 33.32
C THR A 164 5.45 -7.90 34.29
N ILE A 165 4.97 -6.74 33.81
CA ILE A 165 4.52 -5.63 34.65
C ILE A 165 2.99 -5.69 34.72
N SER A 166 2.42 -5.75 35.92
CA SER A 166 0.96 -5.85 36.09
C SER A 166 0.39 -4.87 37.11
N ASP A 167 -0.92 -4.60 37.00
CA ASP A 167 -1.70 -3.89 38.02
C ASP A 167 -1.04 -2.57 38.45
N SER A 168 -0.58 -1.81 37.46
CA SER A 168 0.32 -0.66 37.65
C SER A 168 -0.33 0.64 37.20
N TYR A 169 0.11 1.75 37.78
CA TYR A 169 -0.45 3.09 37.52
C TYR A 169 0.66 4.12 37.41
N LEU A 170 0.90 4.56 36.18
CA LEU A 170 1.88 5.59 35.87
C LEU A 170 1.13 6.81 35.34
N ASN A 171 1.15 7.92 36.08
CA ASN A 171 0.50 9.16 35.68
C ASN A 171 1.46 10.33 35.90
N VAL A 172 2.07 10.79 34.81
CA VAL A 172 3.07 11.85 34.85
C VAL A 172 2.68 12.97 33.90
N THR A 173 2.77 14.18 34.42
CA THR A 173 2.65 15.41 33.64
C THR A 173 3.81 16.30 34.08
N PRO A 174 4.97 16.27 33.39
CA PRO A 174 6.06 17.18 33.70
C PRO A 174 5.57 18.61 33.48
N SER A 175 5.34 19.30 34.59
CA SER A 175 4.93 20.70 34.63
C SER A 175 5.67 21.37 35.77
N SER A 176 6.78 22.04 35.46
CA SER A 176 7.55 22.77 36.47
C SER A 176 7.74 24.23 36.04
N GLY A 177 6.78 25.10 36.35
CA GLY A 177 6.91 26.54 36.08
C GLY A 177 7.07 26.91 34.59
N SER A 178 7.78 28.00 34.30
CA SER A 178 8.06 28.47 32.93
C SER A 178 8.97 27.50 32.18
N VAL A 179 8.38 26.53 31.46
CA VAL A 179 9.09 25.54 30.65
C VAL A 179 8.94 25.85 29.18
N TYR A 180 10.05 26.12 28.49
CA TYR A 180 10.07 26.35 27.04
C TYR A 180 10.04 25.07 26.22
N SER A 181 10.45 23.93 26.80
CA SER A 181 10.39 22.63 26.14
C SER A 181 10.13 21.49 27.12
N ALA A 182 9.08 20.71 26.89
CA ALA A 182 8.69 19.58 27.71
C ALA A 182 8.83 18.26 26.94
N TYR A 183 9.42 17.25 27.57
CA TYR A 183 9.53 15.90 27.04
C TYR A 183 9.07 14.91 28.12
N ALA A 184 8.19 13.98 27.73
CA ALA A 184 7.74 12.89 28.58
C ALA A 184 7.95 11.56 27.83
N HIS A 185 8.87 10.73 28.30
CA HIS A 185 9.05 9.36 27.81
C HIS A 185 8.53 8.41 28.87
N ILE A 186 7.47 7.66 28.57
CA ILE A 186 6.81 6.80 29.54
C ILE A 186 6.50 5.42 28.95
N GLY A 187 6.81 4.40 29.74
CA GLY A 187 6.28 3.06 29.58
C GLY A 187 6.46 2.25 30.86
N ALA A 188 5.59 1.28 31.10
CA ALA A 188 5.58 0.52 32.34
C ALA A 188 6.93 -0.19 32.60
N LEU A 189 7.57 -0.69 31.55
CA LEU A 189 8.91 -1.26 31.64
C LEU A 189 9.99 -0.17 31.60
N ALA A 190 9.96 0.72 30.60
CA ALA A 190 10.99 1.75 30.44
C ALA A 190 10.48 3.06 29.82
N GLY A 191 11.04 4.19 30.25
CA GLY A 191 10.88 5.45 29.51
C GLY A 191 11.63 5.41 28.18
N ASP A 192 12.91 5.09 28.21
CA ASP A 192 13.79 4.96 27.04
C ASP A 192 14.65 3.70 27.15
N SER A 193 14.76 2.93 26.06
CA SER A 193 15.59 1.74 25.98
C SER A 193 16.42 1.71 24.70
N SER A 194 17.74 1.60 24.84
CA SER A 194 18.65 1.28 23.73
C SER A 194 19.11 -0.18 23.72
N GLY A 195 18.73 -0.96 24.73
CA GLY A 195 18.88 -2.42 24.74
C GLY A 195 17.69 -3.14 24.10
N LYS A 196 17.87 -4.43 23.80
CA LYS A 196 16.78 -5.27 23.28
C LYS A 196 15.72 -5.48 24.35
N ILE A 197 14.46 -5.47 23.94
CA ILE A 197 13.34 -5.84 24.81
C ILE A 197 12.79 -7.17 24.30
N THR A 198 12.76 -8.20 25.14
CA THR A 198 12.38 -9.55 24.70
C THR A 198 11.52 -10.26 25.73
N ASN A 199 10.37 -10.77 25.29
CA ASN A 199 9.46 -11.54 26.14
C ASN A 199 9.06 -10.74 27.40
N CYS A 200 8.62 -9.50 27.19
CA CYS A 200 8.17 -8.59 28.23
C CYS A 200 6.69 -8.26 28.03
N HIS A 201 5.92 -8.23 29.11
CA HIS A 201 4.47 -8.11 29.03
C HIS A 201 3.93 -7.03 29.96
N VAL A 202 2.83 -6.38 29.57
CA VAL A 202 2.12 -5.39 30.39
C VAL A 202 0.65 -5.78 30.48
N ILE A 203 0.12 -5.83 31.70
CA ILE A 203 -1.24 -6.32 31.98
C ILE A 203 -1.93 -5.36 32.97
N ASN A 204 -3.22 -5.06 32.78
CA ASN A 204 -4.02 -4.29 33.75
C ASN A 204 -3.35 -2.99 34.22
N THR A 205 -2.77 -2.24 33.28
CA THR A 205 -1.93 -1.09 33.62
C THR A 205 -2.45 0.17 32.94
N THR A 206 -2.39 1.28 33.66
CA THR A 206 -2.68 2.62 33.13
C THR A 206 -1.39 3.40 32.97
N VAL A 207 -1.14 3.92 31.77
CA VAL A 207 0.01 4.74 31.41
C VAL A 207 -0.48 6.09 30.88
N ILE A 208 -0.21 7.17 31.61
CA ILE A 208 -0.57 8.53 31.23
C ILE A 208 0.70 9.37 31.16
N GLY A 209 1.12 9.72 29.94
CA GLY A 209 2.29 10.53 29.63
C GLY A 209 1.91 11.85 28.99
N ASN A 210 1.81 12.91 29.79
CA ASN A 210 1.51 14.24 29.26
C ASN A 210 2.77 15.09 29.25
N ALA A 211 3.01 15.87 28.21
CA ALA A 211 4.07 16.87 28.13
C ALA A 211 3.46 18.26 27.97
N VAL A 212 3.68 19.15 28.93
CA VAL A 212 3.10 20.51 28.92
C VAL A 212 4.20 21.57 29.01
N ALA A 213 4.37 22.33 27.93
CA ALA A 213 5.24 23.49 27.88
C ALA A 213 4.37 24.76 27.99
N SER A 214 4.48 25.46 29.12
CA SER A 214 3.76 26.70 29.40
C SER A 214 4.68 27.72 30.07
N SER A 215 4.47 29.01 29.78
CA SER A 215 5.18 30.11 30.43
C SER A 215 4.22 31.30 30.62
N PRO A 216 3.56 31.44 31.79
CA PRO A 216 2.63 32.54 32.04
C PRO A 216 3.31 33.92 32.21
N ASP A 217 4.62 33.99 32.50
CA ASP A 217 5.26 35.20 33.04
C ASP A 217 6.19 35.99 32.09
N LEU A 218 6.19 35.74 30.77
CA LEU A 218 7.12 36.44 29.86
C LEU A 218 6.49 36.85 28.53
N GLN A 219 6.33 38.16 28.35
CA GLN A 219 6.22 38.77 27.03
C GLN A 219 7.57 38.60 26.29
N ASN A 220 7.55 38.19 25.03
CA ASN A 220 8.70 38.03 24.10
C ASN A 220 9.49 36.70 24.11
N SER A 221 8.92 35.57 24.56
CA SER A 221 9.51 34.26 24.24
C SER A 221 9.17 33.83 22.80
N ARG A 222 10.18 33.35 22.05
CA ARG A 222 10.02 33.08 20.60
C ARG A 222 9.52 31.65 20.26
N THR A 223 9.71 30.66 21.13
CA THR A 223 9.45 29.23 20.85
C THR A 223 8.96 28.48 22.10
N SER A 224 7.95 27.60 21.97
CA SER A 224 7.58 26.62 23.01
C SER A 224 7.28 25.24 22.40
N ASN A 225 7.88 24.17 22.93
CA ASN A 225 7.80 22.84 22.33
C ASN A 225 7.38 21.76 23.33
N SER A 226 6.55 20.80 22.92
CA SER A 226 6.16 19.66 23.76
C SER A 226 6.20 18.36 22.99
N PHE A 227 6.77 17.32 23.61
CA PHE A 227 6.87 15.98 23.04
C PHE A 227 6.44 14.94 24.07
N SER A 228 5.40 14.16 23.74
CA SER A 228 5.00 12.99 24.52
C SER A 228 5.36 11.72 23.76
N PHE A 229 6.03 10.79 24.43
CA PHE A 229 6.36 9.45 23.96
C PHE A 229 5.74 8.46 24.95
N ALA A 230 4.51 8.06 24.69
CA ALA A 230 3.73 7.19 25.57
C ALA A 230 3.53 5.81 24.92
N GLY A 231 4.11 4.78 25.54
CA GLY A 231 3.85 3.39 25.20
C GLY A 231 3.46 2.59 26.43
N ALA A 232 2.63 1.56 26.32
CA ALA A 232 2.34 0.71 27.48
C ALA A 232 3.61 0.06 28.03
N LEU A 233 4.47 -0.46 27.13
CA LEU A 233 5.70 -1.13 27.49
C LEU A 233 6.85 -0.13 27.61
N VAL A 234 7.05 0.69 26.57
CA VAL A 234 8.21 1.56 26.45
C VAL A 234 7.88 2.90 25.80
N GLY A 235 8.41 4.01 26.32
CA GLY A 235 8.24 5.31 25.68
C GLY A 235 8.97 5.38 24.34
N SER A 236 10.28 5.09 24.35
CA SER A 236 11.13 5.07 23.14
C SER A 236 12.04 3.84 23.12
N ALA A 237 12.09 3.13 21.98
CA ALA A 237 12.96 1.96 21.79
C ALA A 237 13.90 2.14 20.58
N SER A 238 15.20 2.11 20.84
CA SER A 238 16.25 2.19 19.80
C SER A 238 16.81 0.82 19.35
N SER A 239 16.22 -0.27 19.85
CA SER A 239 16.60 -1.64 19.52
C SER A 239 15.37 -2.52 19.30
N SER A 240 15.59 -3.79 18.95
CA SER A 240 14.50 -4.70 18.63
C SER A 240 13.58 -4.96 19.82
N VAL A 241 12.27 -4.96 19.57
CA VAL A 241 11.23 -5.38 20.52
C VAL A 241 10.60 -6.68 20.01
N THR A 242 10.71 -7.77 20.78
CA THR A 242 10.31 -9.10 20.31
C THR A 242 9.49 -9.88 21.34
N GLY A 243 8.43 -10.56 20.90
CA GLY A 243 7.68 -11.50 21.74
C GLY A 243 6.94 -10.84 22.90
N CYS A 244 6.59 -9.56 22.77
CA CYS A 244 5.96 -8.79 23.85
C CYS A 244 4.44 -8.77 23.72
N THR A 245 3.73 -8.67 24.84
CA THR A 245 2.26 -8.67 24.84
C THR A 245 1.69 -7.62 25.78
N ILE A 246 0.72 -6.86 25.31
CA ILE A 246 -0.02 -5.86 26.08
C ILE A 246 -1.48 -6.25 26.13
N THR A 247 -2.07 -6.31 27.33
CA THR A 247 -3.47 -6.71 27.51
C THR A 247 -4.17 -5.91 28.60
N ASN A 248 -5.43 -5.54 28.38
CA ASN A 248 -6.26 -4.86 29.38
C ASN A 248 -5.61 -3.57 29.90
N THR A 249 -5.11 -2.74 28.99
CA THR A 249 -4.28 -1.58 29.32
C THR A 249 -4.89 -0.30 28.76
N SER A 250 -4.61 0.83 29.41
CA SER A 250 -4.92 2.15 28.88
C SER A 250 -3.63 2.96 28.73
N VAL A 251 -3.42 3.54 27.55
CA VAL A 251 -2.30 4.42 27.23
C VAL A 251 -2.86 5.76 26.77
N THR A 252 -2.48 6.83 27.47
CA THR A 252 -2.80 8.20 27.10
C THR A 252 -1.52 9.01 26.92
N GLY A 253 -1.37 9.62 25.75
CA GLY A 253 -0.28 10.55 25.44
C GLY A 253 -0.83 11.93 25.09
N SER A 254 -0.39 12.98 25.76
CA SER A 254 -0.82 14.35 25.44
C SER A 254 0.35 15.31 25.34
N ALA A 255 0.50 16.03 24.22
CA ALA A 255 1.52 17.08 24.06
C ALA A 255 0.86 18.46 23.92
N LYS A 256 1.16 19.39 24.83
CA LYS A 256 0.55 20.73 24.84
C LYS A 256 1.61 21.83 24.92
N SER A 257 1.60 22.77 23.99
CA SER A 257 2.50 23.93 23.99
C SER A 257 1.75 25.23 23.66
N GLY A 258 2.38 26.39 23.89
CA GLY A 258 1.80 27.70 23.55
C GLY A 258 0.64 28.17 24.44
N SER A 259 0.39 27.54 25.59
CA SER A 259 -0.68 27.94 26.50
C SER A 259 -0.27 29.16 27.35
N GLY A 260 -0.99 30.29 27.20
CA GLY A 260 -0.92 31.43 28.13
C GLY A 260 0.11 32.55 27.84
N GLY A 261 0.63 32.69 26.61
CA GLY A 261 1.55 33.79 26.24
C GLY A 261 1.57 34.14 24.74
N ASP A 262 2.08 35.33 24.39
CA ASP A 262 2.32 35.77 23.00
C ASP A 262 3.57 35.08 22.41
N PHE A 263 3.42 33.85 21.93
CA PHE A 263 4.50 33.11 21.28
C PHE A 263 4.55 33.35 19.77
N THR A 264 5.75 33.57 19.21
CA THR A 264 5.91 33.67 17.74
C THR A 264 5.89 32.31 17.03
N SER A 265 6.17 31.22 17.75
CA SER A 265 6.06 29.83 17.25
C SER A 265 5.89 28.86 18.41
N SER A 266 5.09 27.81 18.24
CA SER A 266 4.90 26.75 19.24
C SER A 266 4.59 25.41 18.58
N TYR A 267 5.27 24.37 19.05
CA TYR A 267 5.20 23.05 18.43
C TYR A 267 4.79 21.98 19.43
N SER A 268 3.92 21.06 19.05
CA SER A 268 3.58 19.90 19.91
C SER A 268 3.56 18.62 19.09
N ARG A 269 4.22 17.57 19.60
CA ARG A 269 4.13 16.23 19.04
C ARG A 269 3.72 15.19 20.06
N GLY A 270 2.66 14.46 19.78
CA GLY A 270 2.28 13.28 20.52
C GLY A 270 2.69 12.02 19.77
N TYR A 271 3.37 11.10 20.45
CA TYR A 271 3.67 9.77 19.96
C TYR A 271 3.11 8.76 20.96
N THR A 272 1.95 8.19 20.62
CA THR A 272 1.20 7.32 21.51
C THR A 272 1.01 5.95 20.87
N GLY A 273 1.49 4.90 21.52
CA GLY A 273 1.36 3.54 21.04
C GLY A 273 0.87 2.57 22.10
N GLY A 274 0.08 1.57 21.71
CA GLY A 274 -0.33 0.52 22.64
C GLY A 274 0.85 -0.34 23.12
N LEU A 275 1.93 -0.46 22.35
CA LEU A 275 3.20 -1.09 22.79
C LEU A 275 4.27 -0.03 23.08
N ALA A 276 4.54 0.86 22.12
CA ALA A 276 5.63 1.81 22.20
C ALA A 276 5.26 3.20 21.65
N GLY A 277 5.74 4.27 22.28
CA GLY A 277 5.56 5.63 21.75
C GLY A 277 6.34 5.83 20.45
N ASP A 278 7.66 5.61 20.51
CA ASP A 278 8.57 5.67 19.36
C ASP A 278 9.42 4.40 19.26
N VAL A 279 9.68 3.95 18.01
CA VAL A 279 10.59 2.83 17.72
C VAL A 279 11.47 3.16 16.51
N SER A 280 12.78 2.94 16.63
CA SER A 280 13.74 3.11 15.54
C SER A 280 14.40 1.82 15.03
N SER A 281 13.73 0.69 15.25
CA SER A 281 14.23 -0.65 14.92
C SER A 281 13.09 -1.63 14.55
N SER A 282 13.36 -2.93 14.62
CA SER A 282 12.39 -3.98 14.29
C SER A 282 11.47 -4.35 15.45
N ILE A 283 10.20 -4.66 15.13
CA ILE A 283 9.25 -5.25 16.06
C ILE A 283 8.77 -6.58 15.51
N THR A 284 8.89 -7.65 16.29
CA THR A 284 8.50 -8.98 15.83
C THR A 284 7.71 -9.76 16.87
N ASP A 285 6.69 -10.49 16.42
CA ASP A 285 5.93 -11.43 17.25
C ASP A 285 5.29 -10.75 18.49
N CYS A 286 4.85 -9.50 18.33
CA CYS A 286 4.23 -8.71 19.40
C CYS A 286 2.71 -8.63 19.23
N ARG A 287 1.98 -8.56 20.35
CA ARG A 287 0.52 -8.45 20.37
C ARG A 287 0.03 -7.36 21.31
N VAL A 288 -0.96 -6.59 20.87
CA VAL A 288 -1.73 -5.66 21.72
C VAL A 288 -3.19 -6.09 21.66
N ASP A 289 -3.82 -6.25 22.82
CA ASP A 289 -5.18 -6.75 22.93
C ASP A 289 -5.96 -6.01 24.01
N ASN A 290 -7.26 -5.81 23.81
CA ASN A 290 -8.15 -5.15 24.77
C ASN A 290 -7.53 -3.89 25.41
N THR A 291 -7.04 -2.99 24.57
CA THR A 291 -6.28 -1.81 24.99
C THR A 291 -6.93 -0.54 24.45
N SER A 292 -6.89 0.55 25.21
CA SER A 292 -7.23 1.88 24.69
C SER A 292 -5.96 2.69 24.51
N VAL A 293 -5.79 3.27 23.33
CA VAL A 293 -4.67 4.15 22.97
C VAL A 293 -5.26 5.50 22.57
N ASP A 294 -5.03 6.52 23.40
CA ASP A 294 -5.57 7.86 23.21
C ASP A 294 -4.43 8.89 23.13
N GLY A 295 -4.19 9.39 21.92
CA GLY A 295 -3.19 10.42 21.65
C GLY A 295 -3.85 11.78 21.44
N SER A 296 -3.24 12.83 21.97
CA SER A 296 -3.61 14.19 21.64
C SER A 296 -2.41 15.12 21.55
N ALA A 297 -2.48 16.10 20.64
CA ALA A 297 -1.56 17.22 20.68
C ALA A 297 -2.24 18.55 20.37
N LYS A 298 -1.73 19.62 21.00
CA LYS A 298 -2.25 20.98 20.83
C LYS A 298 -1.14 22.01 21.01
N ALA A 299 -0.93 22.84 20.00
CA ALA A 299 -0.03 23.98 20.07
C ALA A 299 -0.73 25.27 19.67
N GLY A 300 -0.12 26.41 19.98
CA GLY A 300 -0.57 27.72 19.49
C GLY A 300 -0.26 27.98 18.00
N THR A 301 0.62 27.18 17.36
CA THR A 301 0.90 27.30 15.91
C THR A 301 0.79 25.97 15.16
N THR A 302 1.54 24.92 15.53
CA THR A 302 1.49 23.64 14.80
C THR A 302 1.55 22.46 15.77
N SER A 303 0.63 21.52 15.62
CA SER A 303 0.65 20.25 16.37
C SER A 303 0.49 19.05 15.45
N GLU A 304 1.20 17.99 15.78
CA GLU A 304 1.13 16.70 15.08
C GLU A 304 0.96 15.59 16.12
N ASN A 305 -0.07 14.78 15.96
CA ASN A 305 -0.29 13.64 16.82
C ASN A 305 -0.19 12.36 16.02
N HIS A 306 0.61 11.42 16.52
CA HIS A 306 0.83 10.11 15.93
C HIS A 306 0.39 9.05 16.92
N THR A 307 -0.71 8.40 16.60
CA THR A 307 -1.32 7.37 17.44
C THR A 307 -1.40 6.07 16.68
N GLY A 308 -0.72 5.04 17.19
CA GLY A 308 -0.81 3.69 16.64
C GLY A 308 -1.31 2.71 17.68
N GLY A 309 -2.09 1.71 17.29
CA GLY A 309 -2.40 0.63 18.22
C GLY A 309 -1.13 -0.09 18.73
N LEU A 310 -0.07 -0.17 17.91
CA LEU A 310 1.22 -0.77 18.28
C LEU A 310 2.24 0.32 18.60
N VAL A 311 2.48 1.21 17.65
CA VAL A 311 3.55 2.21 17.69
C VAL A 311 3.01 3.57 17.30
N GLY A 312 3.26 4.60 18.11
CA GLY A 312 2.91 5.97 17.74
C GLY A 312 3.69 6.44 16.50
N TYR A 313 5.02 6.45 16.62
CA TYR A 313 5.93 6.89 15.56
C TYR A 313 7.05 5.88 15.32
N ALA A 314 7.34 5.59 14.06
CA ALA A 314 8.39 4.67 13.68
C ALA A 314 9.46 5.43 12.87
N SER A 315 10.68 5.50 13.39
CA SER A 315 11.79 6.28 12.82
C SER A 315 12.91 5.39 12.24
N SER A 316 13.72 5.89 11.30
CA SER A 316 14.90 5.17 10.76
C SER A 316 14.60 3.88 9.96
N VAL A 317 15.08 2.69 10.33
CA VAL A 317 14.78 1.43 9.59
C VAL A 317 13.76 0.63 10.37
N VAL A 318 12.57 0.45 9.79
CA VAL A 318 11.44 -0.16 10.49
C VAL A 318 11.01 -1.44 9.79
N SER A 319 11.06 -2.55 10.53
CA SER A 319 10.50 -3.82 10.10
C SER A 319 9.55 -4.37 11.17
N ILE A 320 8.26 -4.45 10.83
CA ILE A 320 7.24 -5.02 11.70
C ILE A 320 6.76 -6.34 11.12
N LYS A 321 6.91 -7.43 11.87
CA LYS A 321 6.56 -8.77 11.38
C LYS A 321 5.79 -9.58 12.40
N ASN A 322 4.79 -10.33 11.92
CA ASN A 322 4.00 -11.25 12.75
C ASN A 322 3.35 -10.56 13.97
N CYS A 323 3.01 -9.28 13.84
CA CYS A 323 2.39 -8.52 14.92
C CYS A 323 0.87 -8.52 14.78
N SER A 324 0.15 -8.46 15.90
CA SER A 324 -1.31 -8.43 15.87
C SER A 324 -1.90 -7.43 16.84
N ILE A 325 -3.00 -6.78 16.44
CA ILE A 325 -3.80 -5.94 17.32
C ILE A 325 -5.25 -6.37 17.26
N SER A 326 -5.86 -6.49 18.44
CA SER A 326 -7.26 -6.88 18.58
C SER A 326 -8.00 -6.11 19.67
N SER A 327 -9.32 -5.97 19.50
CA SER A 327 -10.24 -5.40 20.50
C SER A 327 -9.74 -4.08 21.08
N THR A 328 -9.15 -3.24 20.24
CA THR A 328 -8.41 -2.04 20.66
C THR A 328 -9.12 -0.79 20.14
N LEU A 329 -9.13 0.25 20.96
CA LEU A 329 -9.59 1.59 20.58
C LEU A 329 -8.36 2.46 20.33
N VAL A 330 -8.27 3.06 19.14
CA VAL A 330 -7.18 3.97 18.77
C VAL A 330 -7.78 5.32 18.40
N ASN A 331 -7.56 6.31 19.27
CA ASN A 331 -8.07 7.66 19.10
C ASN A 331 -6.93 8.66 19.00
N SER A 332 -7.05 9.56 18.04
CA SER A 332 -6.15 10.71 17.88
C SER A 332 -6.99 11.97 17.75
N SER A 333 -6.67 12.99 18.56
CA SER A 333 -7.22 14.34 18.39
C SER A 333 -6.10 15.37 18.30
N ASP A 334 -6.16 16.20 17.26
CA ASP A 334 -5.16 17.26 17.04
C ASP A 334 -5.81 18.51 16.46
N TYR A 335 -5.21 19.66 16.73
CA TYR A 335 -5.57 20.92 16.11
C TYR A 335 -5.08 21.06 14.66
N SER A 336 -3.99 20.39 14.23
CA SER A 336 -3.48 20.50 12.86
C SER A 336 -3.42 19.14 12.15
N TYR A 337 -2.54 18.22 12.57
CA TYR A 337 -2.29 16.96 11.86
C TYR A 337 -2.53 15.74 12.74
N CYS A 338 -3.41 14.85 12.29
CA CYS A 338 -3.63 13.55 12.93
C CYS A 338 -3.04 12.44 12.06
N HIS A 339 -2.22 11.59 12.65
CA HIS A 339 -1.66 10.39 12.05
C HIS A 339 -2.11 9.18 12.87
N THR A 340 -3.11 8.46 12.39
CA THR A 340 -3.76 7.41 13.19
C THR A 340 -3.71 6.08 12.44
N GLY A 341 -3.12 5.07 13.07
CA GLY A 341 -2.99 3.74 12.48
C GLY A 341 -3.40 2.63 13.43
N GLY A 342 -3.94 1.53 12.91
CA GLY A 342 -4.17 0.35 13.74
C GLY A 342 -2.87 -0.26 14.26
N LEU A 343 -1.79 -0.24 13.48
CA LEU A 343 -0.44 -0.60 13.95
C LEU A 343 0.42 0.62 14.20
N ILE A 344 0.64 1.45 13.19
CA ILE A 344 1.60 2.56 13.23
C ILE A 344 0.88 3.89 12.98
N GLY A 345 1.02 4.87 13.88
CA GLY A 345 0.50 6.22 13.63
C GLY A 345 1.16 6.84 12.40
N SER A 346 2.48 7.02 12.44
CA SER A 346 3.29 7.44 11.29
C SER A 346 4.64 6.71 11.22
N ALA A 347 5.10 6.42 10.01
CA ALA A 347 6.43 5.92 9.75
C ALA A 347 7.20 6.91 8.88
N ASP A 348 8.35 7.38 9.37
CA ASP A 348 9.28 8.23 8.62
C ASP A 348 10.69 7.62 8.72
N ALA A 349 11.04 6.90 7.66
CA ALA A 349 12.05 5.87 7.72
C ALA A 349 12.87 5.80 6.44
N SER A 350 14.10 5.30 6.50
CA SER A 350 14.89 5.01 5.29
C SER A 350 14.41 3.73 4.59
N SER A 351 13.69 2.86 5.31
CA SER A 351 12.96 1.71 4.74
C SER A 351 11.83 1.26 5.68
N ILE A 352 10.71 0.83 5.09
CA ILE A 352 9.52 0.38 5.80
C ILE A 352 9.12 -0.99 5.28
N THR A 353 9.01 -1.97 6.16
CA THR A 353 8.55 -3.33 5.81
C THR A 353 7.56 -3.85 6.84
N ILE A 354 6.35 -4.20 6.39
CA ILE A 354 5.29 -4.79 7.22
C ILE A 354 4.89 -6.14 6.62
N ILE A 355 5.02 -7.21 7.40
CA ILE A 355 4.80 -8.57 6.91
C ILE A 355 3.96 -9.37 7.91
N ASN A 356 2.91 -10.03 7.41
CA ASN A 356 2.08 -10.97 8.18
C ASN A 356 1.50 -10.33 9.46
N CYS A 357 1.09 -9.07 9.39
CA CYS A 357 0.49 -8.37 10.52
C CYS A 357 -1.03 -8.32 10.38
N ASN A 358 -1.73 -8.45 11.52
CA ASN A 358 -3.18 -8.52 11.55
C ASN A 358 -3.80 -7.44 12.45
N VAL A 359 -4.89 -6.82 12.01
CA VAL A 359 -5.66 -5.85 12.81
C VAL A 359 -7.12 -6.28 12.76
N ASN A 360 -7.65 -6.70 13.90
CA ASN A 360 -8.98 -7.32 13.97
C ASN A 360 -9.83 -6.70 15.08
N GLU A 361 -11.11 -6.40 14.82
CA GLU A 361 -12.00 -5.85 15.86
C GLU A 361 -11.43 -4.56 16.50
N VAL A 362 -10.95 -3.64 15.67
CA VAL A 362 -10.34 -2.38 16.11
C VAL A 362 -11.18 -1.21 15.62
N ALA A 363 -11.38 -0.21 16.49
CA ALA A 363 -11.92 1.09 16.11
C ALA A 363 -10.79 2.12 16.06
N ILE A 364 -10.62 2.78 14.92
CA ILE A 364 -9.54 3.72 14.64
C ILE A 364 -10.17 5.04 14.23
N THR A 365 -9.96 6.09 15.03
CA THR A 365 -10.49 7.42 14.75
C THR A 365 -9.38 8.47 14.80
N GLY A 366 -9.17 9.15 13.67
CA GLY A 366 -8.30 10.32 13.58
C GLY A 366 -9.12 11.58 13.38
N ASP A 367 -9.19 12.45 14.39
CA ASP A 367 -9.97 13.69 14.37
C ASP A 367 -9.06 14.92 14.33
N ALA A 368 -8.96 15.56 13.16
CA ALA A 368 -8.16 16.77 12.96
C ALA A 368 -9.06 18.01 12.92
N HIS A 369 -8.89 18.94 13.85
CA HIS A 369 -9.73 20.15 13.94
C HIS A 369 -9.25 21.32 13.04
N GLY A 370 -8.13 21.17 12.32
CA GLY A 370 -7.54 22.21 11.48
C GLY A 370 -7.20 21.77 10.07
N ASP A 371 -6.14 20.96 9.89
CA ASP A 371 -5.53 20.76 8.57
C ASP A 371 -5.87 19.40 7.95
N ILE A 372 -5.22 18.32 8.42
CA ILE A 372 -5.25 17.04 7.71
C ILE A 372 -5.36 15.86 8.68
N SER A 373 -6.27 14.94 8.36
CA SER A 373 -6.36 13.63 9.00
C SER A 373 -5.80 12.55 8.07
N TYR A 374 -4.80 11.81 8.56
CA TYR A 374 -4.25 10.62 7.93
C TYR A 374 -4.61 9.40 8.78
N THR A 375 -5.56 8.60 8.30
CA THR A 375 -6.11 7.49 9.09
C THR A 375 -6.03 6.19 8.30
N GLY A 376 -5.41 5.16 8.86
CA GLY A 376 -5.28 3.85 8.20
C GLY A 376 -5.48 2.66 9.12
N GLY A 377 -5.99 1.56 8.58
CA GLY A 377 -6.14 0.32 9.37
C GLY A 377 -4.82 -0.30 9.80
N LEU A 378 -3.74 -0.17 9.00
CA LEU A 378 -2.37 -0.49 9.43
C LEU A 378 -1.60 0.77 9.81
N MET A 379 -1.59 1.77 8.92
CA MET A 379 -0.72 2.94 9.04
C MET A 379 -1.46 4.23 8.70
N GLY A 380 -1.35 5.24 9.56
CA GLY A 380 -1.89 6.57 9.28
C GLY A 380 -1.17 7.21 8.08
N SER A 381 0.14 7.41 8.21
CA SER A 381 0.98 7.92 7.12
C SER A 381 2.34 7.23 6.99
N ALA A 382 2.85 7.18 5.77
CA ALA A 382 4.19 6.69 5.45
C ALA A 382 5.02 7.74 4.70
N SER A 383 6.29 7.85 5.05
CA SER A 383 7.30 8.62 4.34
C SER A 383 8.62 7.84 4.30
N ILE A 384 9.24 7.78 3.13
CA ILE A 384 10.59 7.27 2.97
C ILE A 384 11.53 8.38 2.53
N THR A 385 12.59 8.60 3.30
CA THR A 385 13.62 9.62 3.00
C THR A 385 14.67 9.18 1.98
N SER A 386 14.71 7.89 1.65
CA SER A 386 15.63 7.30 0.68
C SER A 386 15.00 7.22 -0.72
N TYR A 387 15.65 7.85 -1.71
CA TYR A 387 15.19 7.91 -3.11
C TYR A 387 15.21 6.57 -3.87
N SER A 388 15.55 5.45 -3.23
CA SER A 388 15.61 4.13 -3.85
C SER A 388 14.92 3.02 -3.06
N ALA A 389 14.34 3.33 -1.89
CA ALA A 389 13.70 2.32 -1.05
C ALA A 389 12.17 2.31 -1.25
N ALA A 390 11.61 1.11 -1.34
CA ALA A 390 10.17 0.89 -1.39
C ALA A 390 9.59 0.73 0.02
N ILE A 391 8.34 1.16 0.19
CA ILE A 391 7.50 0.71 1.30
C ILE A 391 6.94 -0.66 0.91
N THR A 392 7.14 -1.69 1.73
CA THR A 392 6.62 -3.04 1.45
C THR A 392 5.59 -3.47 2.48
N ILE A 393 4.39 -3.85 2.04
CA ILE A 393 3.32 -4.42 2.86
C ILE A 393 2.91 -5.76 2.25
N LYS A 394 3.05 -6.85 3.01
CA LYS A 394 2.78 -8.20 2.50
C LYS A 394 2.04 -9.08 3.49
N GLY A 395 1.04 -9.82 3.00
CA GLY A 395 0.38 -10.86 3.80
C GLY A 395 -0.37 -10.31 5.01
N CYS A 396 -0.77 -9.02 4.98
CA CYS A 396 -1.44 -8.38 6.10
C CYS A 396 -2.96 -8.50 5.95
N ASP A 397 -3.66 -8.68 7.06
CA ASP A 397 -5.11 -8.93 7.08
C ASP A 397 -5.81 -7.97 8.05
N ILE A 398 -6.84 -7.30 7.56
CA ILE A 398 -7.66 -6.35 8.34
C ILE A 398 -9.09 -6.85 8.33
N ASP A 399 -9.64 -7.15 9.50
CA ASP A 399 -10.96 -7.75 9.61
C ASP A 399 -11.82 -7.12 10.70
N SER A 400 -13.07 -6.81 10.40
CA SER A 400 -14.00 -6.22 11.39
C SER A 400 -13.45 -4.93 12.01
N VAL A 401 -12.83 -4.08 11.18
CA VAL A 401 -12.20 -2.81 11.62
C VAL A 401 -13.01 -1.62 11.14
N THR A 402 -13.15 -0.62 12.01
CA THR A 402 -13.68 0.69 11.62
C THR A 402 -12.54 1.71 11.60
N VAL A 403 -12.37 2.39 10.46
CA VAL A 403 -11.36 3.42 10.21
C VAL A 403 -12.08 4.70 9.84
N ILE A 404 -12.03 5.70 10.72
CA ILE A 404 -12.71 6.98 10.52
C ILE A 404 -11.70 8.12 10.57
N GLY A 405 -11.53 8.81 9.44
CA GLY A 405 -10.78 10.06 9.38
C GLY A 405 -11.76 11.24 9.37
N LYS A 406 -11.78 12.00 10.47
CA LYS A 406 -12.62 13.19 10.62
C LYS A 406 -11.79 14.46 10.47
N HIS A 407 -12.43 15.49 9.95
CA HIS A 407 -11.99 16.85 10.18
C HIS A 407 -13.17 17.79 10.40
N SER A 408 -12.98 18.75 11.28
CA SER A 408 -13.90 19.86 11.51
C SER A 408 -13.19 21.18 11.19
N SER A 409 -13.95 22.22 10.87
CA SER A 409 -13.60 23.61 11.18
C SER A 409 -12.61 24.45 10.34
N TYR A 410 -11.95 23.99 9.26
CA TYR A 410 -11.11 24.90 8.43
C TYR A 410 -11.26 24.78 6.90
N LYS A 411 -10.85 25.84 6.18
CA LYS A 411 -10.92 25.97 4.71
C LYS A 411 -9.72 25.22 4.07
N TYR A 412 -9.99 24.31 3.13
CA TYR A 412 -9.00 23.45 2.45
C TYR A 412 -8.40 22.32 3.31
N SER A 413 -9.24 21.67 4.12
CA SER A 413 -8.82 20.50 4.93
C SER A 413 -9.00 19.19 4.17
N TYR A 414 -8.16 18.21 4.49
CA TYR A 414 -8.13 16.91 3.82
C TYR A 414 -8.26 15.74 4.81
N SER A 415 -9.01 14.71 4.42
CA SER A 415 -9.08 13.44 5.15
C SER A 415 -8.65 12.30 4.23
N HIS A 416 -7.51 11.69 4.52
CA HIS A 416 -7.00 10.54 3.79
C HIS A 416 -7.25 9.28 4.61
N VAL A 417 -8.09 8.38 4.10
CA VAL A 417 -8.56 7.22 4.85
C VAL A 417 -8.36 5.95 4.06
N GLY A 418 -7.64 4.99 4.63
CA GLY A 418 -7.31 3.72 4.00
C GLY A 418 -7.57 2.51 4.90
N GLY A 419 -8.03 1.38 4.35
CA GLY A 419 -8.10 0.14 5.15
C GLY A 419 -6.72 -0.40 5.54
N LEU A 420 -5.66 -0.11 4.76
CA LEU A 420 -4.27 -0.36 5.14
C LEU A 420 -3.54 0.96 5.45
N VAL A 421 -3.42 1.85 4.47
CA VAL A 421 -2.60 3.06 4.57
C VAL A 421 -3.44 4.30 4.30
N GLY A 422 -3.48 5.25 5.23
CA GLY A 422 -4.18 6.52 5.01
C GLY A 422 -3.51 7.32 3.89
N TYR A 423 -2.24 7.68 4.08
CA TYR A 423 -1.49 8.51 3.14
C TYR A 423 -0.03 8.08 2.98
N VAL A 424 0.47 8.17 1.75
CA VAL A 424 1.92 8.07 1.48
C VAL A 424 2.42 9.43 1.00
N LEU A 425 3.44 9.96 1.67
CA LEU A 425 4.06 11.24 1.38
C LEU A 425 5.41 11.01 0.69
N ASP A 426 5.61 11.66 -0.46
CA ASP A 426 6.92 11.90 -1.09
C ASP A 426 7.88 10.70 -1.06
N SER A 427 7.35 9.51 -1.34
CA SER A 427 8.11 8.25 -1.27
C SER A 427 8.41 7.72 -2.66
N TYR A 428 9.44 6.88 -2.79
CA TYR A 428 9.81 6.33 -4.09
C TYR A 428 8.73 5.41 -4.64
N SER A 429 8.48 4.27 -3.99
CA SER A 429 7.43 3.33 -4.36
C SER A 429 6.72 2.70 -3.17
N LEU A 430 5.54 2.13 -3.42
CA LEU A 430 4.76 1.36 -2.45
C LEU A 430 4.34 0.03 -3.08
N ASP A 431 4.72 -1.08 -2.44
CA ASP A 431 4.42 -2.43 -2.89
C ASP A 431 3.49 -3.11 -1.87
N ILE A 432 2.25 -3.41 -2.30
CA ILE A 432 1.26 -4.12 -1.50
C ILE A 432 0.93 -5.45 -2.18
N SER A 433 1.14 -6.56 -1.46
CA SER A 433 0.82 -7.87 -2.01
C SER A 433 0.21 -8.85 -1.02
N ASN A 434 -0.75 -9.65 -1.48
CA ASN A 434 -1.41 -10.68 -0.68
C ASN A 434 -2.07 -10.10 0.59
N CYS A 435 -2.61 -8.89 0.50
CA CYS A 435 -3.27 -8.23 1.62
C CYS A 435 -4.79 -8.24 1.45
N ASN A 436 -5.50 -8.43 2.56
CA ASN A 436 -6.95 -8.47 2.57
C ASN A 436 -7.53 -7.46 3.56
N VAL A 437 -8.64 -6.82 3.18
CA VAL A 437 -9.45 -5.99 4.07
C VAL A 437 -10.90 -6.45 3.97
N ARG A 438 -11.48 -6.88 5.09
CA ARG A 438 -12.79 -7.54 5.14
C ARG A 438 -13.63 -7.06 6.31
N HIS A 439 -14.96 -7.06 6.13
CA HIS A 439 -15.91 -6.58 7.14
C HIS A 439 -15.55 -5.19 7.71
N ALA A 440 -14.93 -4.35 6.89
CA ALA A 440 -14.34 -3.09 7.33
C ALA A 440 -15.23 -1.90 6.98
N SER A 441 -15.16 -0.85 7.78
CA SER A 441 -15.77 0.44 7.49
C SER A 441 -14.66 1.49 7.36
N VAL A 442 -14.42 1.99 6.14
CA VAL A 442 -13.39 2.99 5.83
C VAL A 442 -14.08 4.29 5.45
N ILE A 443 -14.11 5.26 6.38
CA ILE A 443 -14.94 6.45 6.27
C ILE A 443 -14.09 7.72 6.40
N GLY A 444 -14.10 8.55 5.36
CA GLY A 444 -13.68 9.95 5.43
C GLY A 444 -14.86 10.87 5.71
N GLU A 445 -14.91 11.49 6.89
CA GLU A 445 -15.94 12.46 7.28
C GLU A 445 -15.44 13.88 7.11
N CYS A 446 -16.15 14.64 6.28
CA CYS A 446 -15.96 16.07 6.09
C CYS A 446 -17.20 16.79 6.63
N PHE A 447 -17.11 17.49 7.76
CA PHE A 447 -18.24 18.25 8.30
C PHE A 447 -18.38 19.60 7.58
N TYR A 448 -19.57 19.87 7.04
CA TYR A 448 -19.91 21.11 6.33
C TYR A 448 -20.44 22.16 7.31
N ASP A 449 -19.54 22.90 7.96
CA ASP A 449 -19.94 24.10 8.69
C ASP A 449 -19.75 25.32 7.78
N ASN A 450 -20.84 25.71 7.12
CA ASN A 450 -21.02 26.91 6.28
C ASN A 450 -20.42 26.89 4.86
N TYR A 451 -21.30 27.21 3.90
CA TYR A 451 -21.04 27.38 2.47
C TYR A 451 -19.73 28.14 2.20
N ASN A 452 -18.79 27.49 1.49
CA ASN A 452 -17.53 28.00 0.89
C ASN A 452 -16.19 27.42 1.44
N THR A 453 -16.17 26.17 1.91
CA THR A 453 -14.94 25.43 2.24
C THR A 453 -14.74 24.21 1.30
N ASN A 454 -13.67 24.21 0.52
CA ASN A 454 -13.30 23.12 -0.40
C ASN A 454 -12.56 21.99 0.36
N SER A 455 -13.27 21.22 1.19
CA SER A 455 -12.65 20.14 1.97
C SER A 455 -12.94 18.76 1.36
N TYR A 456 -11.90 17.93 1.25
CA TYR A 456 -11.95 16.66 0.51
C TYR A 456 -11.53 15.48 1.36
N SER A 457 -12.20 14.35 1.17
CA SER A 457 -11.80 13.06 1.66
C SER A 457 -11.45 12.11 0.51
N TYR A 458 -10.29 11.48 0.66
CA TYR A 458 -9.76 10.46 -0.23
C TYR A 458 -9.85 9.11 0.48
N ALA A 459 -10.75 8.25 0.01
CA ALA A 459 -11.08 7.00 0.68
C ALA A 459 -10.72 5.81 -0.22
N GLY A 460 -9.93 4.88 0.32
CA GLY A 460 -9.57 3.65 -0.36
C GLY A 460 -9.67 2.43 0.55
N GLY A 461 -10.22 1.31 0.05
CA GLY A 461 -10.27 0.09 0.86
C GLY A 461 -8.89 -0.43 1.27
N LEU A 462 -7.83 -0.14 0.52
CA LEU A 462 -6.44 -0.37 0.92
C LEU A 462 -5.70 0.94 1.21
N VAL A 463 -5.69 1.87 0.25
CA VAL A 463 -4.88 3.09 0.32
C VAL A 463 -5.75 4.32 0.09
N GLY A 464 -5.77 5.26 1.02
CA GLY A 464 -6.51 6.52 0.86
C GLY A 464 -5.93 7.36 -0.28
N TYR A 465 -4.68 7.77 -0.17
CA TYR A 465 -3.97 8.46 -1.25
C TYR A 465 -2.48 8.15 -1.27
N ALA A 466 -1.92 7.98 -2.47
CA ALA A 466 -0.50 7.70 -2.66
C ALA A 466 0.17 8.83 -3.47
N ASN A 467 0.97 9.65 -2.79
CA ASN A 467 1.89 10.59 -3.43
C ASN A 467 3.28 9.96 -3.54
N LEU A 468 3.64 9.53 -4.74
CA LEU A 468 4.85 8.76 -5.00
C LEU A 468 5.61 9.37 -6.18
N TYR A 469 6.94 9.29 -6.13
CA TYR A 469 7.78 9.67 -7.25
C TYR A 469 7.79 8.64 -8.36
N HIS A 470 7.53 7.37 -8.03
CA HIS A 470 7.67 6.28 -8.99
C HIS A 470 6.39 5.46 -9.20
N SER A 471 6.09 4.49 -8.34
CA SER A 471 4.91 3.63 -8.54
C SER A 471 4.27 3.05 -7.29
N LEU A 472 2.98 2.76 -7.41
CA LEU A 472 2.21 1.93 -6.50
C LEU A 472 1.91 0.58 -7.18
N ASP A 473 2.38 -0.51 -6.57
CA ASP A 473 2.16 -1.87 -7.06
C ASP A 473 1.19 -2.61 -6.12
N LEU A 474 0.06 -3.07 -6.67
CA LEU A 474 -0.98 -3.84 -5.98
C LEU A 474 -1.10 -5.23 -6.61
N THR A 475 -0.75 -6.28 -5.87
CA THR A 475 -0.77 -7.65 -6.42
C THR A 475 -1.48 -8.62 -5.50
N ASN A 476 -2.49 -9.31 -6.02
CA ASN A 476 -3.25 -10.31 -5.27
C ASN A 476 -3.86 -9.73 -3.98
N CYS A 477 -4.46 -8.55 -4.06
CA CYS A 477 -5.11 -7.91 -2.93
C CYS A 477 -6.64 -7.99 -3.05
N CYS A 478 -7.33 -8.11 -1.92
CA CYS A 478 -8.79 -8.19 -1.91
C CYS A 478 -9.40 -7.28 -0.86
N VAL A 479 -10.45 -6.55 -1.23
CA VAL A 479 -11.33 -5.87 -0.29
C VAL A 479 -12.70 -6.50 -0.38
N SER A 480 -13.27 -6.97 0.73
CA SER A 480 -14.60 -7.60 0.71
C SER A 480 -15.50 -7.20 1.86
N ASP A 481 -16.81 -7.24 1.64
CA ASP A 481 -17.81 -7.03 2.71
C ASP A 481 -17.58 -5.71 3.47
N ALA A 482 -17.08 -4.70 2.75
CA ALA A 482 -16.58 -3.46 3.32
C ALA A 482 -17.42 -2.26 2.88
N THR A 483 -17.56 -1.28 3.76
CA THR A 483 -18.12 0.04 3.42
C THR A 483 -16.98 1.04 3.24
N ILE A 484 -16.94 1.73 2.11
CA ILE A 484 -15.91 2.73 1.80
C ILE A 484 -16.60 4.04 1.44
N LYS A 485 -16.35 5.09 2.22
CA LYS A 485 -17.03 6.38 2.08
C LYS A 485 -16.03 7.53 1.97
N GLY A 486 -16.19 8.36 0.95
CA GLY A 486 -15.42 9.59 0.74
C GLY A 486 -16.26 10.67 0.03
N ASN A 487 -15.70 11.87 -0.18
CA ASN A 487 -16.39 12.95 -0.92
C ASN A 487 -15.53 13.56 -2.05
N GLY A 488 -14.22 13.29 -2.07
CA GLY A 488 -13.29 13.71 -3.11
C GLY A 488 -13.07 12.58 -4.12
N TYR A 489 -12.21 11.62 -3.77
CA TYR A 489 -11.97 10.41 -4.55
C TYR A 489 -12.22 9.16 -3.70
N THR A 490 -13.03 8.25 -4.23
CA THR A 490 -13.40 7.01 -3.56
C THR A 490 -13.07 5.83 -4.46
N GLY A 491 -12.25 4.90 -3.96
CA GLY A 491 -11.90 3.68 -4.68
C GLY A 491 -11.98 2.44 -3.81
N GLY A 492 -12.34 1.30 -4.39
CA GLY A 492 -12.44 0.07 -3.61
C GLY A 492 -11.09 -0.43 -3.11
N LEU A 493 -10.00 -0.17 -3.83
CA LEU A 493 -8.62 -0.42 -3.41
C LEU A 493 -7.89 0.89 -3.10
N LEU A 494 -7.97 1.88 -3.99
CA LEU A 494 -7.20 3.13 -3.92
C LEU A 494 -8.10 4.34 -4.15
N GLY A 495 -8.11 5.30 -3.22
CA GLY A 495 -8.81 6.57 -3.39
C GLY A 495 -8.20 7.40 -4.52
N GLY A 496 -6.91 7.72 -4.45
CA GLY A 496 -6.23 8.33 -5.59
C GLY A 496 -4.70 8.30 -5.57
N SER A 497 -4.11 8.56 -6.73
CA SER A 497 -2.66 8.71 -6.88
C SER A 497 -2.28 9.57 -8.08
N ALA A 498 -1.24 10.39 -7.90
CA ALA A 498 -0.60 11.12 -8.99
C ALA A 498 0.43 10.25 -9.75
N ALA A 499 0.87 9.13 -9.17
CA ALA A 499 1.91 8.26 -9.69
C ALA A 499 1.33 7.17 -10.63
N SER A 500 2.22 6.34 -11.18
CA SER A 500 1.81 5.16 -11.94
C SER A 500 1.34 4.06 -10.99
N VAL A 501 0.17 3.51 -11.27
CA VAL A 501 -0.42 2.40 -10.51
C VAL A 501 -0.39 1.14 -11.36
N PHE A 502 0.21 0.08 -10.82
CA PHE A 502 0.21 -1.26 -11.39
C PHE A 502 -0.63 -2.17 -10.51
N ALA A 503 -1.68 -2.74 -11.06
CA ALA A 503 -2.58 -3.61 -10.33
C ALA A 503 -2.72 -4.96 -11.04
N SER A 504 -2.53 -6.05 -10.31
CA SER A 504 -2.77 -7.38 -10.86
C SER A 504 -3.52 -8.28 -9.89
N LYS A 505 -4.42 -9.11 -10.42
CA LYS A 505 -5.15 -10.15 -9.66
C LYS A 505 -5.83 -9.58 -8.41
N SER A 506 -6.32 -8.35 -8.47
CA SER A 506 -6.82 -7.63 -7.31
C SER A 506 -8.31 -7.32 -7.45
N PHE A 507 -9.04 -7.47 -6.34
CA PHE A 507 -10.50 -7.56 -6.37
C PHE A 507 -11.18 -6.76 -5.27
N VAL A 508 -12.38 -6.28 -5.58
CA VAL A 508 -13.34 -5.74 -4.60
C VAL A 508 -14.62 -6.55 -4.69
N LYS A 509 -15.13 -7.06 -3.57
CA LYS A 509 -16.25 -8.01 -3.54
C LYS A 509 -17.29 -7.61 -2.50
N GLN A 510 -18.56 -7.55 -2.85
CA GLN A 510 -19.65 -7.28 -1.90
C GLN A 510 -19.41 -6.01 -1.07
N ALA A 511 -18.77 -5.00 -1.67
CA ALA A 511 -18.47 -3.75 -0.99
C ALA A 511 -19.55 -2.71 -1.27
N SER A 512 -19.74 -1.78 -0.33
CA SER A 512 -20.58 -0.60 -0.50
C SER A 512 -19.70 0.64 -0.61
N LEU A 513 -19.63 1.23 -1.79
CA LEU A 513 -18.87 2.43 -2.08
C LEU A 513 -19.80 3.64 -2.11
N ILE A 514 -19.54 4.62 -1.24
CA ILE A 514 -20.37 5.80 -1.03
C ILE A 514 -19.53 7.03 -1.37
N SER A 515 -20.00 7.87 -2.30
CA SER A 515 -19.27 9.10 -2.65
C SER A 515 -20.16 10.20 -3.19
N SER A 516 -19.76 11.44 -2.93
CA SER A 516 -20.26 12.64 -3.63
C SER A 516 -19.25 13.24 -4.62
N GLY A 517 -18.15 12.53 -4.89
CA GLY A 517 -17.09 12.92 -5.82
C GLY A 517 -16.81 11.85 -6.88
N THR A 518 -15.57 11.76 -7.35
CA THR A 518 -15.16 10.70 -8.29
C THR A 518 -15.12 9.36 -7.58
N MET A 519 -15.68 8.34 -8.22
CA MET A 519 -15.84 7.02 -7.66
C MET A 519 -15.38 5.97 -8.68
N GLY A 520 -14.53 5.05 -8.25
CA GLY A 520 -14.20 3.87 -9.04
C GLY A 520 -14.26 2.60 -8.21
N GLY A 521 -14.69 1.51 -8.83
CA GLY A 521 -14.84 0.25 -8.11
C GLY A 521 -13.55 -0.32 -7.55
N LEU A 522 -12.41 -0.08 -8.20
CA LEU A 522 -11.08 -0.36 -7.66
C LEU A 522 -10.30 0.94 -7.39
N PHE A 523 -10.35 1.89 -8.32
CA PHE A 523 -9.49 3.09 -8.30
C PHE A 523 -10.33 4.36 -8.46
N GLY A 524 -10.24 5.32 -7.54
CA GLY A 524 -10.92 6.61 -7.70
C GLY A 524 -10.32 7.43 -8.84
N GLN A 525 -9.28 8.22 -8.56
CA GLN A 525 -8.53 8.98 -9.58
C GLN A 525 -7.06 8.54 -9.64
N VAL A 526 -6.58 8.24 -10.85
CA VAL A 526 -5.20 7.84 -11.09
C VAL A 526 -4.62 8.50 -12.34
N SER A 527 -3.37 8.97 -12.29
CA SER A 527 -2.72 9.54 -13.48
C SER A 527 -2.43 8.50 -14.55
N SER A 528 -1.90 7.34 -14.16
CA SER A 528 -1.51 6.25 -15.06
C SER A 528 -1.89 4.92 -14.41
N LEU A 529 -2.62 4.06 -15.12
CA LEU A 529 -3.09 2.78 -14.59
C LEU A 529 -2.77 1.64 -15.56
N SER A 530 -2.03 0.63 -15.08
CA SER A 530 -1.92 -0.67 -15.71
C SER A 530 -2.62 -1.72 -14.83
N ALA A 531 -3.81 -2.16 -15.23
CA ALA A 531 -4.58 -3.16 -14.48
C ALA A 531 -4.70 -4.45 -15.30
N LEU A 532 -4.30 -5.58 -14.72
CA LEU A 532 -4.33 -6.89 -15.35
C LEU A 532 -5.08 -7.90 -14.48
N ASN A 533 -6.11 -8.54 -15.03
CA ASN A 533 -6.88 -9.56 -14.32
C ASN A 533 -7.45 -9.02 -12.99
N CYS A 534 -8.07 -7.84 -13.03
CA CYS A 534 -8.67 -7.20 -11.86
C CYS A 534 -10.19 -7.16 -11.98
N GLY A 535 -10.92 -7.12 -10.86
CA GLY A 535 -12.37 -7.04 -10.97
C GLY A 535 -13.15 -6.63 -9.74
N VAL A 536 -14.36 -6.17 -10.00
CA VAL A 536 -15.35 -5.80 -8.98
C VAL A 536 -16.50 -6.78 -9.05
N VAL A 537 -16.91 -7.32 -7.90
CA VAL A 537 -17.88 -8.41 -7.79
C VAL A 537 -19.02 -8.01 -6.86
N ASN A 538 -20.25 -7.97 -7.37
CA ASN A 538 -21.48 -7.75 -6.58
C ASN A 538 -21.39 -6.56 -5.60
N SER A 539 -20.79 -5.46 -6.02
CA SER A 539 -20.64 -4.28 -5.17
C SER A 539 -21.73 -3.23 -5.43
N LEU A 540 -22.09 -2.50 -4.38
CA LEU A 540 -23.03 -1.38 -4.43
C LEU A 540 -22.26 -0.08 -4.55
N PHE A 541 -22.67 0.77 -5.50
CA PHE A 541 -22.26 2.16 -5.58
C PHE A 541 -23.42 3.06 -5.19
N ASP A 542 -23.20 3.91 -4.19
CA ASP A 542 -24.14 4.94 -3.72
C ASP A 542 -23.53 6.32 -4.03
N ALA A 543 -23.95 6.88 -5.17
CA ALA A 543 -23.50 8.20 -5.61
C ALA A 543 -24.48 9.27 -5.13
N ARG A 544 -23.97 10.20 -4.31
CA ARG A 544 -24.76 11.28 -3.70
C ARG A 544 -24.44 12.62 -4.36
N TRP A 545 -25.41 13.53 -4.37
CA TRP A 545 -25.18 14.87 -4.94
C TRP A 545 -24.20 15.68 -4.06
N GLY A 546 -23.14 16.18 -4.67
CA GLY A 546 -22.24 17.18 -4.09
C GLY A 546 -22.37 18.51 -4.84
N ASP A 547 -22.38 19.62 -4.10
CA ASP A 547 -22.73 20.95 -4.61
C ASP A 547 -21.77 21.56 -5.65
N SER A 548 -20.74 20.85 -6.13
CA SER A 548 -19.64 21.52 -6.87
C SER A 548 -18.94 20.77 -8.01
N TYR A 549 -19.17 19.47 -8.24
CA TYR A 549 -18.45 18.74 -9.31
C TYR A 549 -19.29 17.68 -10.02
N GLN A 550 -18.96 17.43 -11.29
CA GLN A 550 -19.47 16.28 -12.04
C GLN A 550 -19.02 14.99 -11.35
N CYS A 551 -19.95 14.17 -10.85
CA CYS A 551 -19.57 12.87 -10.29
C CYS A 551 -19.24 11.91 -11.45
N LEU A 552 -17.98 11.47 -11.48
CA LEU A 552 -17.45 10.47 -12.39
C LEU A 552 -17.55 9.10 -11.72
N ILE A 553 -18.25 8.17 -12.34
CA ILE A 553 -18.48 6.82 -11.78
C ILE A 553 -17.99 5.77 -12.77
N GLY A 554 -16.95 5.03 -12.39
CA GLY A 554 -16.39 3.95 -13.20
C GLY A 554 -16.39 2.61 -12.49
N GLY A 555 -16.84 1.54 -13.13
CA GLY A 555 -16.88 0.23 -12.46
C GLY A 555 -15.52 -0.32 -12.05
N ILE A 556 -14.42 0.04 -12.73
CA ILE A 556 -13.04 -0.23 -12.32
C ILE A 556 -12.36 1.06 -11.85
N VAL A 557 -12.40 2.11 -12.68
CA VAL A 557 -11.68 3.36 -12.43
C VAL A 557 -12.54 4.59 -12.70
N GLY A 558 -12.61 5.52 -11.75
CA GLY A 558 -13.37 6.75 -11.93
C GLY A 558 -12.76 7.65 -13.01
N ASP A 559 -11.49 8.01 -12.83
CA ASP A 559 -10.75 8.90 -13.73
C ASP A 559 -9.32 8.40 -13.95
N VAL A 560 -8.95 8.18 -15.21
CA VAL A 560 -7.61 7.78 -15.64
C VAL A 560 -7.16 8.57 -16.85
N LYS A 561 -5.92 9.08 -16.86
CA LYS A 561 -5.39 9.86 -17.98
C LYS A 561 -4.67 9.04 -19.04
N LYS A 562 -4.05 7.92 -18.66
CA LYS A 562 -3.34 7.00 -19.56
C LYS A 562 -3.15 5.61 -18.96
N GLY A 563 -2.78 4.65 -19.80
CA GLY A 563 -2.39 3.31 -19.38
C GLY A 563 -3.17 2.21 -20.11
N CYS A 564 -3.31 1.06 -19.46
CA CYS A 564 -3.88 -0.14 -20.06
C CYS A 564 -4.67 -0.96 -19.02
N LEU A 565 -5.93 -1.26 -19.32
CA LEU A 565 -6.72 -2.22 -18.54
C LEU A 565 -6.97 -3.45 -19.40
N GLU A 566 -6.48 -4.59 -18.94
CA GLU A 566 -6.60 -5.87 -19.63
C GLU A 566 -7.27 -6.91 -18.74
N ASN A 567 -8.20 -7.68 -19.33
CA ASN A 567 -8.92 -8.75 -18.66
C ASN A 567 -9.59 -8.25 -17.37
N CYS A 568 -10.18 -7.06 -17.40
CA CYS A 568 -10.82 -6.46 -16.25
C CYS A 568 -12.35 -6.54 -16.35
N PHE A 569 -13.03 -6.70 -15.21
CA PHE A 569 -14.49 -6.68 -15.20
C PHE A 569 -15.09 -5.94 -14.02
N ALA A 570 -16.26 -5.37 -14.24
CA ALA A 570 -17.04 -4.75 -13.18
C ALA A 570 -18.46 -5.29 -13.12
N ALA A 571 -18.85 -5.74 -11.93
CA ALA A 571 -20.17 -6.24 -11.60
C ALA A 571 -20.79 -5.37 -10.52
N LEU A 572 -21.75 -4.53 -10.89
CA LEU A 572 -22.16 -3.46 -10.01
C LEU A 572 -23.66 -3.17 -10.01
N SER A 573 -24.11 -2.70 -8.85
CA SER A 573 -25.41 -2.06 -8.65
C SER A 573 -25.18 -0.59 -8.31
N LEU A 574 -26.01 0.29 -8.85
CA LEU A 574 -25.87 1.74 -8.68
C LEU A 574 -27.15 2.35 -8.15
N THR A 575 -27.04 3.04 -7.02
CA THR A 575 -28.03 4.01 -6.54
C THR A 575 -27.52 5.40 -6.91
N ALA A 576 -28.22 6.04 -7.85
CA ALA A 576 -27.89 7.37 -8.36
C ALA A 576 -29.16 8.21 -8.41
N GLU A 577 -29.14 9.39 -7.79
CA GLU A 577 -30.33 10.23 -7.64
C GLU A 577 -30.61 11.13 -8.88
N THR A 578 -29.67 11.28 -9.80
CA THR A 578 -29.78 12.24 -10.91
C THR A 578 -29.29 11.72 -12.26
N SER A 579 -29.76 12.34 -13.35
CA SER A 579 -29.37 12.04 -14.73
C SER A 579 -28.03 12.67 -15.16
N ASP A 580 -27.41 13.50 -14.32
CA ASP A 580 -26.24 14.31 -14.69
C ASP A 580 -24.89 13.63 -14.38
N TYR A 581 -24.92 12.39 -13.86
CA TYR A 581 -23.73 11.61 -13.56
C TYR A 581 -23.11 10.99 -14.82
N LYS A 582 -21.78 10.99 -14.86
CA LYS A 582 -21.01 10.38 -15.95
C LYS A 582 -20.64 8.96 -15.55
N ILE A 583 -21.43 8.00 -16.01
CA ILE A 583 -21.34 6.60 -15.59
C ILE A 583 -20.76 5.75 -16.73
N GLY A 584 -19.58 5.18 -16.51
CA GLY A 584 -18.96 4.18 -17.38
C GLY A 584 -18.82 2.84 -16.69
N GLY A 585 -19.13 1.75 -17.39
CA GLY A 585 -19.11 0.40 -16.86
C GLY A 585 -17.75 -0.08 -16.38
N ILE A 586 -16.67 0.34 -17.04
CA ILE A 586 -15.27 0.11 -16.63
C ILE A 586 -14.63 1.42 -16.19
N ALA A 587 -14.75 2.47 -17.00
CA ALA A 587 -14.10 3.76 -16.71
C ALA A 587 -15.03 4.94 -16.99
N ALA A 588 -15.11 5.92 -16.09
CA ALA A 588 -15.90 7.13 -16.39
C ALA A 588 -15.15 8.02 -17.38
N ASN A 589 -13.96 8.50 -16.98
CA ASN A 589 -13.05 9.21 -17.87
C ASN A 589 -11.83 8.33 -18.17
N CYS A 590 -11.68 7.92 -19.42
CA CYS A 590 -10.72 6.89 -19.81
C CYS A 590 -9.72 7.41 -20.83
N GLY A 591 -8.56 7.85 -20.38
CA GLY A 591 -7.40 7.97 -21.26
C GLY A 591 -6.60 6.68 -21.38
N ALA A 592 -7.04 5.56 -20.81
CA ALA A 592 -6.35 4.28 -20.90
C ALA A 592 -6.89 3.42 -22.06
N SER A 593 -6.02 2.60 -22.65
CA SER A 593 -6.43 1.55 -23.57
C SER A 593 -7.17 0.43 -22.82
N LEU A 594 -8.19 -0.15 -23.44
CA LEU A 594 -9.03 -1.20 -22.82
C LEU A 594 -9.04 -2.45 -23.69
N TYR A 595 -8.71 -3.60 -23.10
CA TYR A 595 -8.58 -4.87 -23.81
C TYR A 595 -9.28 -6.00 -23.05
N ASN A 596 -10.17 -6.72 -23.74
CA ASN A 596 -10.83 -7.90 -23.18
C ASN A 596 -11.56 -7.62 -21.85
N CYS A 597 -12.26 -6.49 -21.78
CA CYS A 597 -12.95 -6.04 -20.57
C CYS A 597 -14.47 -6.17 -20.73
N TYR A 598 -15.16 -6.41 -19.62
CA TYR A 598 -16.62 -6.40 -19.62
C TYR A 598 -17.22 -5.73 -18.38
N ALA A 599 -18.38 -5.10 -18.53
CA ALA A 599 -19.12 -4.54 -17.41
C ALA A 599 -20.56 -5.07 -17.39
N HIS A 600 -21.11 -5.28 -16.20
CA HIS A 600 -22.55 -5.42 -16.03
C HIS A 600 -23.08 -4.52 -14.93
N LEU A 601 -24.24 -3.91 -15.22
CA LEU A 601 -24.98 -3.02 -14.33
C LEU A 601 -26.40 -3.55 -14.15
N ASP A 602 -26.81 -3.78 -12.90
CA ASP A 602 -28.13 -4.35 -12.54
C ASP A 602 -29.20 -3.29 -12.25
N THR A 603 -28.99 -2.03 -12.64
CA THR A 603 -29.94 -0.93 -12.33
C THR A 603 -30.42 -0.18 -13.57
N ALA A 604 -31.59 0.47 -13.44
CA ALA A 604 -32.23 1.24 -14.50
C ALA A 604 -31.55 2.60 -14.80
N ALA A 605 -30.37 2.85 -14.23
CA ALA A 605 -29.63 4.08 -14.46
C ALA A 605 -29.15 4.17 -15.93
N THR A 606 -29.20 5.36 -16.51
CA THR A 606 -28.60 5.61 -17.82
C THR A 606 -27.08 5.64 -17.68
N TRP A 607 -26.40 4.82 -18.48
CA TRP A 607 -24.94 4.67 -18.47
C TRP A 607 -24.42 4.51 -19.90
N TYR A 608 -23.14 4.75 -20.10
CA TYR A 608 -22.51 4.87 -21.43
C TYR A 608 -21.82 3.58 -21.88
N GLY A 609 -22.34 2.41 -21.45
CA GLY A 609 -21.71 1.12 -21.72
C GLY A 609 -20.37 0.99 -21.00
N VAL A 610 -19.27 0.74 -21.71
CA VAL A 610 -17.97 0.40 -21.09
C VAL A 610 -17.22 1.64 -20.57
N ALA A 611 -17.31 2.80 -21.23
CA ALA A 611 -16.70 4.03 -20.75
C ALA A 611 -17.48 5.27 -21.20
N HIS A 612 -17.47 6.33 -20.38
CA HIS A 612 -18.19 7.55 -20.71
C HIS A 612 -17.40 8.45 -21.68
N THR A 613 -16.11 8.69 -21.44
CA THR A 613 -15.20 9.34 -22.40
C THR A 613 -13.98 8.47 -22.64
N SER A 614 -13.53 8.41 -23.90
CA SER A 614 -12.24 7.79 -24.23
C SER A 614 -11.46 8.45 -25.36
N THR A 615 -10.14 8.33 -25.33
CA THR A 615 -9.19 8.85 -26.34
C THR A 615 -8.28 7.80 -26.97
N ASP A 616 -8.24 6.59 -26.45
CA ASP A 616 -7.19 5.59 -26.74
C ASP A 616 -7.70 4.36 -27.52
N SER A 617 -6.81 3.39 -27.75
CA SER A 617 -7.11 2.16 -28.49
C SER A 617 -7.92 1.17 -27.65
N HIS A 618 -8.92 0.54 -28.27
CA HIS A 618 -9.84 -0.38 -27.61
C HIS A 618 -10.17 -1.60 -28.44
N SER A 619 -10.23 -2.76 -27.81
CA SER A 619 -10.73 -3.97 -28.46
C SER A 619 -11.37 -4.95 -27.48
N ASN A 620 -12.28 -5.77 -28.00
CA ASN A 620 -12.91 -6.87 -27.27
C ASN A 620 -13.64 -6.40 -25.99
N LEU A 621 -14.52 -5.41 -26.13
CA LEU A 621 -15.24 -4.78 -25.03
C LEU A 621 -16.72 -5.19 -25.03
N TYR A 622 -17.23 -5.55 -23.86
CA TYR A 622 -18.58 -6.11 -23.69
C TYR A 622 -19.36 -5.45 -22.56
N TYR A 623 -20.67 -5.33 -22.71
CA TYR A 623 -21.54 -4.81 -21.64
C TYR A 623 -22.97 -5.35 -21.72
N ASN A 624 -23.64 -5.45 -20.58
CA ASN A 624 -25.01 -5.96 -20.52
C ASN A 624 -26.01 -4.89 -21.00
N SER A 625 -26.55 -5.05 -22.20
CA SER A 625 -27.61 -4.18 -22.71
C SER A 625 -28.41 -4.85 -23.80
N THR A 626 -29.70 -4.55 -23.86
CA THR A 626 -30.58 -4.91 -24.98
C THR A 626 -30.53 -3.90 -26.14
N ALA A 627 -29.87 -2.75 -25.95
CA ALA A 627 -29.70 -1.69 -26.96
C ALA A 627 -28.24 -1.20 -27.01
N ALA A 628 -27.71 -0.98 -28.21
CA ALA A 628 -26.37 -0.39 -28.36
C ALA A 628 -26.37 1.05 -27.84
N ALA A 629 -25.49 1.36 -26.90
CA ALA A 629 -25.15 2.73 -26.53
C ALA A 629 -24.08 3.24 -27.50
N ASP A 630 -24.32 4.40 -28.10
CA ASP A 630 -23.31 5.09 -28.92
C ASP A 630 -22.24 5.70 -28.00
N PHE A 631 -20.98 5.35 -28.25
CA PHE A 631 -19.84 5.97 -27.60
C PHE A 631 -19.60 7.38 -28.18
N TYR A 632 -19.52 8.38 -27.31
CA TYR A 632 -18.97 9.69 -27.68
C TYR A 632 -17.55 9.78 -27.16
N SER A 633 -16.55 9.46 -27.99
CA SER A 633 -15.22 9.98 -27.74
C SER A 633 -15.25 11.51 -27.94
N ASN A 634 -14.49 12.25 -27.15
CA ASN A 634 -14.29 13.70 -27.41
C ASN A 634 -13.67 13.95 -28.80
N SER A 635 -13.11 12.91 -29.42
CA SER A 635 -12.61 12.88 -30.82
C SER A 635 -13.65 12.53 -31.89
N GLY A 636 -14.90 12.22 -31.54
CA GLY A 636 -15.95 11.85 -32.50
C GLY A 636 -15.82 10.45 -33.14
N ARG A 637 -14.89 9.61 -32.68
CA ARG A 637 -14.74 8.19 -33.03
C ARG A 637 -15.69 7.31 -32.21
N VAL A 638 -16.42 6.42 -32.90
CA VAL A 638 -17.28 5.38 -32.31
C VAL A 638 -16.47 4.08 -32.27
N PHE A 639 -16.20 3.55 -31.09
CA PHE A 639 -15.50 2.27 -30.89
C PHE A 639 -16.51 1.13 -30.81
N SER A 640 -16.17 -0.05 -31.33
CA SER A 640 -17.07 -1.21 -31.34
C SER A 640 -17.10 -1.91 -29.98
N CYS A 641 -17.92 -1.42 -29.05
CA CYS A 641 -18.31 -2.18 -27.87
C CYS A 641 -19.51 -3.06 -28.22
N LYS A 642 -19.50 -4.33 -27.80
CA LYS A 642 -20.58 -5.26 -28.09
C LYS A 642 -21.59 -5.29 -26.93
N ALA A 643 -22.78 -4.75 -27.17
CA ALA A 643 -23.93 -4.99 -26.31
C ALA A 643 -24.30 -6.48 -26.36
N MET A 644 -24.47 -7.08 -25.18
CA MET A 644 -24.88 -8.47 -25.02
C MET A 644 -26.01 -8.53 -23.99
N THR A 645 -26.91 -9.48 -24.13
CA THR A 645 -27.93 -9.77 -23.11
C THR A 645 -27.30 -10.45 -21.91
N ASP A 646 -27.95 -10.36 -20.74
CA ASP A 646 -27.55 -11.10 -19.53
C ASP A 646 -27.34 -12.60 -19.80
N ALA A 647 -28.23 -13.23 -20.59
CA ALA A 647 -28.13 -14.65 -20.92
C ALA A 647 -26.89 -14.96 -21.78
N GLU A 648 -26.54 -14.08 -22.71
CA GLU A 648 -25.35 -14.26 -23.55
C GLU A 648 -24.07 -14.06 -22.74
N MET A 649 -24.02 -13.06 -21.85
CA MET A 649 -22.87 -12.84 -20.98
C MET A 649 -22.70 -13.94 -19.93
N LYS A 650 -23.77 -14.61 -19.51
CA LYS A 650 -23.70 -15.76 -18.57
C LYS A 650 -23.42 -17.09 -19.28
N ALA A 651 -23.41 -17.12 -20.61
CA ALA A 651 -23.20 -18.35 -21.36
C ALA A 651 -21.71 -18.77 -21.39
N GLU A 652 -21.46 -20.08 -21.38
CA GLU A 652 -20.13 -20.66 -21.54
C GLU A 652 -19.43 -20.19 -22.84
N THR A 653 -20.21 -19.91 -23.90
CA THR A 653 -19.70 -19.33 -25.14
C THR A 653 -19.02 -17.98 -24.94
N PHE A 654 -19.48 -17.18 -23.97
CA PHE A 654 -18.85 -15.90 -23.67
C PHE A 654 -17.54 -16.08 -22.90
N VAL A 655 -17.48 -17.02 -21.94
CA VAL A 655 -16.22 -17.43 -21.29
C VAL A 655 -15.18 -17.84 -22.34
N ASN A 656 -15.59 -18.67 -23.31
CA ASN A 656 -14.73 -19.09 -24.42
C ASN A 656 -14.30 -17.91 -25.31
N THR A 657 -15.18 -16.93 -25.53
CA THR A 657 -14.86 -15.72 -26.29
C THR A 657 -13.77 -14.90 -25.58
N LEU A 658 -13.93 -14.66 -24.28
CA LEU A 658 -12.95 -13.94 -23.46
C LEU A 658 -11.58 -14.65 -23.44
N ASN A 659 -11.57 -15.97 -23.31
CA ASN A 659 -10.33 -16.77 -23.35
C ASN A 659 -9.71 -16.87 -24.75
N SER A 660 -10.48 -16.69 -25.82
CA SER A 660 -9.99 -16.79 -27.20
C SER A 660 -9.29 -15.53 -27.71
N TYR A 661 -9.39 -14.40 -26.98
CA TYR A 661 -8.89 -13.10 -27.43
C TYR A 661 -7.41 -13.13 -27.85
N TRP A 662 -6.57 -13.83 -27.08
CA TRP A 662 -5.13 -13.97 -27.38
C TRP A 662 -4.78 -15.18 -28.26
N GLY A 663 -5.77 -16.00 -28.65
CA GLY A 663 -5.58 -17.16 -29.54
C GLY A 663 -4.88 -18.37 -28.89
N ASP A 664 -4.48 -18.30 -27.61
CA ASP A 664 -3.76 -19.38 -26.92
C ASP A 664 -4.71 -20.21 -26.04
N LYS A 665 -4.90 -21.49 -26.39
CA LYS A 665 -5.68 -22.45 -25.58
C LYS A 665 -5.00 -22.87 -24.26
N VAL A 666 -3.82 -22.32 -23.95
CA VAL A 666 -2.95 -22.78 -22.85
C VAL A 666 -3.19 -21.98 -21.55
N ASN A 667 -3.60 -20.72 -21.63
CA ASN A 667 -3.87 -19.86 -20.46
C ASN A 667 -5.37 -19.47 -20.45
N GLN A 668 -6.20 -20.26 -19.77
CA GLN A 668 -7.58 -19.86 -19.50
C GLN A 668 -7.56 -18.89 -18.31
N TYR A 669 -7.87 -17.60 -18.54
CA TYR A 669 -7.95 -16.57 -17.49
C TYR A 669 -9.35 -16.45 -16.90
N TRP A 670 -10.36 -16.77 -17.70
CA TRP A 670 -11.77 -16.65 -17.37
C TRP A 670 -12.39 -18.02 -17.15
N ASN A 671 -13.16 -18.14 -16.07
CA ASN A 671 -13.99 -19.29 -15.72
C ASN A 671 -15.47 -18.90 -15.74
N ALA A 672 -16.33 -19.90 -15.96
CA ALA A 672 -17.73 -19.77 -15.61
C ALA A 672 -17.87 -19.56 -14.09
N ASP A 673 -18.87 -18.78 -13.69
CA ASP A 673 -19.17 -18.56 -12.27
C ASP A 673 -20.12 -19.63 -11.74
N ASP A 674 -19.62 -20.86 -11.65
CA ASP A 674 -20.40 -22.02 -11.19
C ASP A 674 -20.89 -21.86 -9.74
N SER A 675 -20.19 -21.04 -8.95
CA SER A 675 -20.52 -20.74 -7.56
C SER A 675 -21.49 -19.56 -7.39
N ALA A 676 -21.93 -18.92 -8.47
CA ALA A 676 -22.77 -17.72 -8.46
C ALA A 676 -22.20 -16.54 -7.63
N VAL A 677 -20.87 -16.48 -7.47
CA VAL A 677 -20.15 -15.44 -6.72
C VAL A 677 -20.23 -14.08 -7.41
N ASN A 678 -20.38 -14.08 -8.74
CA ASN A 678 -20.58 -12.93 -9.60
C ASN A 678 -21.91 -13.04 -10.35
N SER A 679 -22.95 -13.57 -9.69
CA SER A 679 -24.30 -13.67 -10.25
C SER A 679 -24.39 -14.43 -11.59
N GLY A 680 -23.47 -15.38 -11.80
CA GLY A 680 -23.37 -16.22 -13.00
C GLY A 680 -22.55 -15.60 -14.14
N TYR A 681 -22.04 -14.37 -13.99
CA TYR A 681 -21.15 -13.75 -14.97
C TYR A 681 -19.72 -14.26 -14.84
N PRO A 682 -18.94 -14.39 -15.93
CA PRO A 682 -17.61 -14.98 -15.91
C PRO A 682 -16.69 -14.36 -14.86
N ILE A 683 -15.97 -15.18 -14.11
CA ILE A 683 -14.99 -14.70 -13.12
C ILE A 683 -13.59 -15.00 -13.61
N LEU A 684 -12.62 -14.21 -13.16
CA LEU A 684 -11.22 -14.55 -13.35
C LEU A 684 -10.84 -15.74 -12.47
N ASN A 685 -9.94 -16.60 -12.95
CA ASN A 685 -9.49 -17.77 -12.20
C ASN A 685 -8.98 -17.38 -10.82
N ALA A 686 -9.45 -18.10 -9.78
CA ALA A 686 -8.87 -18.02 -8.46
C ALA A 686 -7.37 -18.43 -8.54
N PRO A 687 -6.47 -17.72 -7.86
CA PRO A 687 -5.04 -17.93 -8.00
C PRO A 687 -4.64 -19.34 -7.54
N THR A 688 -4.21 -20.20 -8.46
CA THR A 688 -3.20 -21.22 -8.15
C THR A 688 -1.85 -20.53 -8.22
N VAL A 689 -1.21 -20.36 -7.07
CA VAL A 689 0.11 -19.73 -6.95
C VAL A 689 1.15 -20.60 -7.64
N THR A 690 1.54 -20.24 -8.88
CA THR A 690 2.75 -20.72 -9.56
C THR A 690 3.25 -19.68 -10.57
N SER A 691 3.63 -18.48 -10.11
CA SER A 691 4.78 -17.70 -10.63
C SER A 691 4.79 -16.25 -10.13
N ILE A 692 6.01 -15.73 -10.04
CA ILE A 692 6.42 -14.39 -9.63
C ILE A 692 6.41 -13.47 -10.87
N GLU A 693 5.90 -12.24 -10.75
CA GLU A 693 6.24 -11.14 -11.67
C GLU A 693 6.55 -9.86 -10.89
N ALA A 694 7.70 -9.26 -11.23
CA ALA A 694 8.17 -7.96 -10.76
C ALA A 694 7.91 -6.93 -11.86
N ILE A 695 7.31 -5.78 -11.52
CA ILE A 695 6.95 -4.74 -12.50
C ILE A 695 7.39 -3.37 -11.93
N GLY A 696 8.62 -2.91 -12.20
CA GLY A 696 9.11 -1.51 -11.95
C GLY A 696 10.20 -1.09 -12.96
N PRO A 697 10.72 0.16 -13.08
CA PRO A 697 10.16 1.53 -13.13
C PRO A 697 10.36 2.24 -14.53
N SER A 698 9.81 3.46 -14.75
CA SER A 698 10.37 4.44 -15.72
C SER A 698 9.97 5.89 -15.38
N GLU A 699 10.93 6.80 -15.29
CA GLU A 699 10.78 8.22 -15.64
C GLU A 699 11.84 8.60 -16.68
N ARG A 700 11.41 9.32 -17.72
CA ARG A 700 12.21 10.08 -18.71
C ARG A 700 13.44 9.37 -19.29
N GLY A 701 13.21 8.56 -20.32
CA GLY A 701 14.22 7.88 -21.13
C GLY A 701 13.99 6.37 -21.07
N GLY A 702 13.39 5.81 -22.13
CA GLY A 702 12.64 4.56 -22.12
C GLY A 702 13.29 3.37 -21.40
N SER A 703 12.51 2.73 -20.51
CA SER A 703 12.77 1.38 -20.01
C SER A 703 11.95 0.37 -20.81
N ILE A 704 12.54 -0.77 -21.17
CA ILE A 704 11.81 -1.94 -21.67
C ILE A 704 11.46 -2.84 -20.48
N ARG A 705 10.18 -3.19 -20.30
CA ARG A 705 9.75 -4.27 -19.37
C ARG A 705 9.34 -5.50 -20.18
N LEU A 706 9.75 -6.68 -19.71
CA LEU A 706 9.44 -7.97 -20.32
C LEU A 706 8.37 -8.67 -19.48
N LEU A 707 7.24 -9.02 -20.11
CA LEU A 707 6.16 -9.79 -19.51
C LEU A 707 6.34 -11.27 -19.91
N PHE A 708 6.36 -12.19 -18.95
CA PHE A 708 6.62 -13.61 -19.22
C PHE A 708 5.37 -14.45 -18.95
N HIS A 709 4.81 -15.08 -19.98
CA HIS A 709 3.66 -15.98 -19.85
C HIS A 709 4.11 -17.45 -19.96
N GLY A 710 3.88 -18.26 -18.91
CA GLY A 710 4.05 -19.72 -19.00
C GLY A 710 4.14 -20.45 -17.66
N THR A 711 4.00 -21.77 -17.69
CA THR A 711 4.29 -22.67 -16.56
C THR A 711 5.77 -23.10 -16.58
N GLY A 712 6.45 -23.11 -15.41
CA GLY A 712 7.84 -23.61 -15.29
C GLY A 712 8.93 -22.59 -14.92
N ILE A 713 8.57 -21.39 -14.44
CA ILE A 713 9.48 -20.25 -14.16
C ILE A 713 10.31 -20.44 -12.86
N GLU A 714 10.34 -21.63 -12.27
CA GLU A 714 10.89 -21.85 -10.92
C GLU A 714 12.43 -21.88 -10.81
N ASN A 715 13.19 -21.76 -11.91
CA ASN A 715 14.65 -22.02 -11.92
C ASN A 715 15.55 -20.99 -12.64
N ILE A 716 15.13 -19.73 -12.80
CA ILE A 716 16.03 -18.69 -13.34
C ILE A 716 16.99 -18.24 -12.23
N GLN A 717 18.25 -18.70 -12.28
CA GLN A 717 19.26 -18.41 -11.24
C GLN A 717 20.36 -17.43 -11.66
N ASN A 718 20.45 -16.94 -12.90
CA ASN A 718 21.48 -15.97 -13.30
C ASN A 718 21.02 -15.08 -14.47
N ALA A 719 20.92 -13.77 -14.26
CA ALA A 719 20.88 -12.76 -15.31
C ALA A 719 21.86 -11.64 -14.93
N SER A 720 22.79 -11.27 -15.81
CA SER A 720 23.78 -10.22 -15.58
C SER A 720 23.84 -9.23 -16.73
N LEU A 721 23.98 -7.93 -16.41
CA LEU A 721 24.24 -6.83 -17.34
C LEU A 721 25.62 -6.24 -17.00
N GLU A 722 26.55 -6.17 -17.95
CA GLU A 722 27.87 -5.55 -17.73
C GLU A 722 28.10 -4.35 -18.68
N SER A 723 28.77 -3.32 -18.15
CA SER A 723 29.19 -2.09 -18.86
C SER A 723 30.64 -2.23 -19.35
N THR A 724 30.96 -1.72 -20.54
CA THR A 724 32.35 -1.64 -21.04
C THR A 724 33.11 -0.41 -20.54
N ASP A 725 32.48 0.47 -19.75
CA ASP A 725 33.18 1.59 -19.14
C ASP A 725 34.00 1.07 -17.96
N THR A 726 35.33 1.08 -18.08
CA THR A 726 36.28 0.56 -17.07
C THR A 726 36.23 1.31 -15.74
N THR A 727 35.33 2.28 -15.61
CA THR A 727 35.05 3.05 -14.39
C THR A 727 33.72 2.71 -13.71
N ALA A 728 32.85 1.91 -14.33
CA ALA A 728 31.58 1.48 -13.75
C ALA A 728 31.74 0.17 -12.97
N ALA A 729 31.31 0.17 -11.70
CA ALA A 729 31.44 -0.99 -10.81
C ALA A 729 30.56 -2.16 -11.29
N ILE A 730 31.20 -3.31 -11.50
CA ILE A 730 30.56 -4.60 -11.74
C ILE A 730 29.82 -5.03 -10.46
N VAL A 731 28.50 -5.22 -10.52
CA VAL A 731 27.74 -5.85 -9.44
C VAL A 731 27.44 -7.29 -9.86
N GLN A 732 28.22 -8.24 -9.34
CA GLN A 732 27.96 -9.69 -9.50
C GLN A 732 26.89 -10.09 -8.46
N PRO A 733 25.71 -10.59 -8.86
CA PRO A 733 24.72 -11.06 -7.90
C PRO A 733 25.15 -12.40 -7.29
N THR A 734 25.08 -12.51 -5.95
CA THR A 734 25.14 -13.79 -5.24
C THR A 734 23.72 -14.16 -4.80
N PHE A 735 23.25 -15.34 -5.22
CA PHE A 735 21.89 -15.79 -4.98
C PHE A 735 21.81 -16.58 -3.66
N SER A 736 21.04 -16.07 -2.70
CA SER A 736 20.51 -16.86 -1.58
C SER A 736 19.01 -16.65 -1.46
N SER A 737 18.24 -17.70 -1.75
CA SER A 737 16.80 -17.92 -1.50
C SER A 737 15.83 -16.71 -1.56
N ALA A 738 14.97 -16.75 -2.58
CA ALA A 738 13.63 -16.12 -2.63
C ALA A 738 13.53 -14.61 -2.33
N THR A 739 14.37 -13.80 -2.99
CA THR A 739 14.23 -12.33 -3.02
C THR A 739 14.25 -11.84 -4.47
N LEU A 740 13.30 -10.97 -4.82
CA LEU A 740 13.19 -10.26 -6.10
C LEU A 740 14.26 -9.17 -6.16
N PHE A 741 14.90 -8.95 -7.32
CA PHE A 741 15.94 -7.92 -7.50
C PHE A 741 15.55 -6.91 -8.59
N THR A 742 15.85 -5.63 -8.36
CA THR A 742 15.74 -4.52 -9.31
C THR A 742 17.14 -4.18 -9.86
N ALA A 743 17.34 -4.24 -11.18
CA ALA A 743 18.52 -3.68 -11.82
C ALA A 743 18.17 -2.32 -12.44
N SER A 744 18.80 -1.25 -11.97
CA SER A 744 18.71 0.09 -12.55
C SER A 744 20.05 0.42 -13.22
N ILE A 745 20.01 0.88 -14.48
CA ILE A 745 21.21 1.29 -15.23
C ILE A 745 21.02 2.73 -15.66
N THR A 746 21.97 3.59 -15.27
CA THR A 746 22.01 5.00 -15.65
C THR A 746 22.72 5.13 -17.02
N PRO A 747 22.20 5.89 -18.00
CA PRO A 747 22.81 5.97 -19.32
C PRO A 747 24.13 6.75 -19.27
N ALA A 748 25.21 6.13 -19.78
CA ALA A 748 26.37 6.85 -20.31
C ALA A 748 26.53 6.50 -21.79
N ALA A 749 26.94 7.51 -22.55
CA ALA A 749 26.78 7.62 -23.99
C ALA A 749 27.27 6.41 -24.84
N ASN A 750 26.44 6.04 -25.82
CA ASN A 750 26.79 5.50 -27.14
C ASN A 750 27.91 4.46 -27.21
N LYS A 751 27.58 3.18 -26.92
CA LYS A 751 27.93 1.95 -27.68
C LYS A 751 27.71 0.72 -26.81
N TRP A 752 27.01 -0.30 -27.34
CA TRP A 752 26.77 -1.57 -26.66
C TRP A 752 27.33 -2.72 -27.52
N SER A 753 27.91 -3.74 -26.88
CA SER A 753 28.23 -5.03 -27.53
C SER A 753 28.22 -6.14 -26.47
N TRP A 754 27.64 -7.30 -26.78
CA TRP A 754 27.56 -8.46 -25.87
C TRP A 754 28.67 -9.49 -26.12
N SER A 755 29.09 -10.20 -25.08
CA SER A 755 29.90 -11.43 -25.18
C SER A 755 29.28 -12.57 -24.38
N SER A 756 29.52 -13.82 -24.79
CA SER A 756 28.78 -15.02 -24.38
C SER A 756 29.19 -15.61 -23.02
N VAL A 757 28.21 -16.12 -22.26
CA VAL A 757 28.40 -17.15 -21.21
C VAL A 757 27.34 -18.23 -21.38
N THR A 758 27.77 -19.48 -21.32
CA THR A 758 27.06 -20.72 -21.65
C THR A 758 26.40 -21.36 -20.42
N GLN A 759 25.07 -21.55 -20.42
CA GLN A 759 24.40 -22.74 -19.85
C GLN A 759 22.91 -22.83 -20.26
N GLN A 760 22.47 -24.04 -20.60
CA GLN A 760 21.29 -24.38 -21.41
C GLN A 760 20.03 -24.69 -20.58
N TYR A 761 18.85 -24.18 -20.97
CA TYR A 761 17.52 -24.76 -20.67
C TYR A 761 16.47 -24.45 -21.77
N TYR A 762 15.53 -25.37 -21.99
CA TYR A 762 14.52 -25.36 -23.05
C TYR A 762 13.27 -24.56 -22.66
N TYR A 763 12.81 -23.64 -23.52
CA TYR A 763 11.61 -22.81 -23.33
C TYR A 763 10.59 -23.04 -24.45
N SER A 764 9.29 -23.06 -24.11
CA SER A 764 8.18 -22.91 -25.05
C SER A 764 7.17 -21.88 -24.51
N GLY A 765 7.13 -20.68 -25.09
CA GLY A 765 6.20 -19.63 -24.69
C GLY A 765 6.29 -18.39 -25.57
N SER A 766 5.37 -17.44 -25.38
CA SER A 766 5.30 -16.17 -26.12
C SER A 766 5.93 -15.02 -25.33
N VAL A 767 6.48 -14.03 -26.04
CA VAL A 767 6.98 -12.78 -25.48
C VAL A 767 6.26 -11.65 -26.19
N THR A 768 5.61 -10.77 -25.42
CA THR A 768 4.94 -9.57 -25.96
C THR A 768 5.79 -8.35 -25.60
N LEU A 769 6.15 -7.55 -26.61
CA LEU A 769 6.91 -6.31 -26.46
C LEU A 769 5.97 -5.15 -26.77
N ILE A 770 5.78 -4.22 -25.84
CA ILE A 770 4.98 -3.01 -26.03
C ILE A 770 5.96 -1.83 -25.99
N ILE A 771 5.98 -1.01 -27.04
CA ILE A 771 6.84 0.18 -27.16
C ILE A 771 5.90 1.39 -27.28
N ASP A 772 5.98 2.32 -26.34
CA ASP A 772 5.33 3.64 -26.44
C ASP A 772 6.40 4.72 -26.70
N GLU A 773 6.14 5.57 -27.70
CA GLU A 773 6.93 6.73 -28.16
C GLU A 773 8.34 6.43 -28.71
N LEU A 774 8.50 6.54 -30.05
CA LEU A 774 9.80 6.60 -30.73
C LEU A 774 10.01 7.98 -31.35
N GLU A 775 10.79 8.86 -30.70
CA GLU A 775 11.19 10.15 -31.30
C GLU A 775 12.52 10.09 -32.07
N GLU A 776 13.39 9.08 -31.87
CA GLU A 776 14.63 8.90 -32.65
C GLU A 776 15.01 7.43 -32.88
N HIS A 777 15.98 7.18 -33.78
CA HIS A 777 16.46 5.84 -34.17
C HIS A 777 17.10 5.09 -32.98
N TYR A 778 16.46 4.01 -32.52
CA TYR A 778 17.03 3.11 -31.51
C TYR A 778 17.25 1.70 -32.07
N GLU A 779 18.38 1.09 -31.69
CA GLU A 779 18.78 -0.27 -32.06
C GLU A 779 18.44 -1.21 -30.89
N PHE A 780 17.56 -2.19 -31.11
CA PHE A 780 17.09 -3.10 -30.05
C PHE A 780 17.44 -4.57 -30.36
N SER A 781 18.02 -5.27 -29.38
CA SER A 781 18.37 -6.69 -29.46
C SER A 781 17.60 -7.53 -28.46
N ALA A 782 16.87 -8.54 -28.95
CA ALA A 782 16.24 -9.56 -28.14
C ALA A 782 16.94 -10.90 -28.39
N TYR A 783 17.54 -11.47 -27.34
CA TYR A 783 18.11 -12.83 -27.39
C TYR A 783 17.11 -13.81 -26.77
N LEU A 784 16.50 -14.65 -27.61
CA LEU A 784 15.68 -15.77 -27.18
C LEU A 784 16.21 -17.03 -27.89
N THR A 785 16.63 -18.03 -27.12
CA THR A 785 17.23 -19.26 -27.65
C THR A 785 16.20 -20.38 -27.76
N PRO A 786 15.68 -20.68 -28.96
CA PRO A 786 15.48 -22.05 -29.38
C PRO A 786 16.77 -22.51 -30.09
N GLU A 787 17.62 -23.25 -29.38
CA GLU A 787 18.87 -23.76 -29.97
C GLU A 787 18.53 -24.92 -30.94
N ILE A 788 18.85 -24.77 -32.22
CA ILE A 788 18.79 -25.87 -33.20
C ILE A 788 20.19 -26.05 -33.79
N ALA A 789 20.83 -27.16 -33.42
CA ALA A 789 22.13 -27.53 -33.94
C ALA A 789 22.01 -27.89 -35.43
N LEU A 790 22.66 -27.13 -36.29
CA LEU A 790 22.80 -27.47 -37.70
C LEU A 790 24.06 -28.33 -37.89
N PRO A 791 24.14 -29.20 -38.90
CA PRO A 791 25.27 -30.10 -39.09
C PRO A 791 26.65 -29.41 -39.20
N LYS A 792 26.70 -28.08 -39.40
CA LYS A 792 27.93 -27.27 -39.58
C LYS A 792 27.89 -25.88 -38.92
N VAL A 793 26.77 -25.46 -38.33
CA VAL A 793 26.61 -24.20 -37.57
C VAL A 793 26.00 -24.60 -36.23
N THR A 794 26.72 -24.37 -35.13
CA THR A 794 26.40 -24.98 -33.83
C THR A 794 25.07 -24.47 -33.25
N ALA A 795 24.68 -23.24 -33.55
CA ALA A 795 23.36 -22.69 -33.27
C ALA A 795 23.08 -21.46 -34.16
N LEU A 796 21.82 -21.27 -34.58
CA LEU A 796 21.35 -20.07 -35.27
C LEU A 796 20.21 -19.46 -34.47
N SER A 797 20.42 -18.24 -33.97
CA SER A 797 19.44 -17.48 -33.18
C SER A 797 19.03 -16.21 -33.92
N CYS A 798 17.74 -15.88 -33.88
CA CYS A 798 17.31 -14.54 -34.26
C CYS A 798 17.73 -13.59 -33.14
N THR A 799 18.64 -12.69 -33.43
CA THR A 799 19.26 -11.83 -32.41
C THR A 799 18.82 -10.38 -32.48
N ASN A 800 18.25 -9.96 -33.61
CA ASN A 800 17.84 -8.57 -33.84
C ASN A 800 16.68 -8.50 -34.85
N VAL A 801 15.65 -7.74 -34.52
CA VAL A 801 14.64 -7.26 -35.47
C VAL A 801 14.51 -5.76 -35.27
N ILE A 802 14.91 -4.97 -36.27
CA ILE A 802 14.94 -3.52 -36.21
C ILE A 802 13.80 -2.99 -37.08
N ALA A 803 12.80 -2.35 -36.46
CA ALA A 803 11.84 -1.54 -37.20
C ALA A 803 12.53 -0.25 -37.68
N MET A 804 12.53 -0.01 -38.99
CA MET A 804 13.12 1.18 -39.59
C MET A 804 12.07 2.17 -40.06
N ASN A 805 12.42 3.45 -39.99
CA ASN A 805 11.61 4.54 -40.51
C ASN A 805 11.38 4.36 -42.03
N GLY A 806 10.13 4.52 -42.51
CA GLY A 806 9.78 4.39 -43.93
C GLY A 806 9.22 3.03 -44.39
N GLY A 807 8.68 2.21 -43.49
CA GLY A 807 7.95 0.98 -43.85
C GLY A 807 8.85 -0.22 -44.14
N LYS A 808 9.96 -0.37 -43.42
CA LYS A 808 10.90 -1.50 -43.57
C LYS A 808 11.23 -2.12 -42.21
N VAL A 809 11.50 -3.43 -42.20
CA VAL A 809 11.94 -4.20 -41.03
C VAL A 809 13.23 -4.93 -41.39
N ASP A 810 14.30 -4.64 -40.66
CA ASP A 810 15.54 -5.38 -40.77
C ASP A 810 15.55 -6.57 -39.82
N VAL A 811 15.73 -7.76 -40.38
CA VAL A 811 15.86 -9.02 -39.65
C VAL A 811 17.33 -9.42 -39.67
N LEU A 812 17.88 -9.68 -38.48
CA LEU A 812 19.25 -10.14 -38.31
C LEU A 812 19.26 -11.46 -37.53
N LEU A 813 19.77 -12.50 -38.18
CA LEU A 813 20.08 -13.76 -37.53
C LEU A 813 21.58 -13.81 -37.23
N SER A 814 21.98 -14.24 -36.04
CA SER A 814 23.38 -14.55 -35.76
C SER A 814 23.54 -15.97 -35.26
N GLY A 815 24.70 -16.55 -35.52
CA GLY A 815 24.99 -17.92 -35.13
C GLY A 815 26.49 -18.16 -34.95
N GLU A 816 26.85 -19.00 -33.99
CA GLU A 816 28.26 -19.38 -33.80
C GLU A 816 28.78 -20.14 -35.01
N ASN A 817 29.99 -19.79 -35.46
CA ASN A 817 30.66 -20.36 -36.63
C ASN A 817 30.03 -20.01 -37.98
N LEU A 818 29.03 -19.11 -38.02
CA LEU A 818 28.41 -18.67 -39.26
C LEU A 818 29.44 -18.01 -40.19
N ALA A 819 30.36 -17.20 -39.67
CA ALA A 819 31.48 -16.59 -40.40
C ALA A 819 32.36 -17.64 -41.09
N SER A 820 32.60 -18.78 -40.42
CA SER A 820 33.44 -19.87 -40.91
C SER A 820 32.74 -20.80 -41.91
N CYS A 821 31.42 -20.71 -42.06
CA CYS A 821 30.66 -21.48 -43.05
C CYS A 821 30.96 -21.00 -44.48
N THR A 822 31.49 -21.90 -45.32
CA THR A 822 31.88 -21.62 -46.72
C THR A 822 30.80 -21.93 -47.75
N GLU A 823 29.67 -22.50 -47.33
CA GLU A 823 28.51 -22.77 -48.19
C GLU A 823 27.60 -21.54 -48.28
N THR A 824 26.86 -21.40 -49.39
CA THR A 824 25.87 -20.33 -49.55
C THR A 824 24.71 -20.56 -48.59
N ILE A 825 24.44 -19.59 -47.72
CA ILE A 825 23.27 -19.59 -46.83
C ILE A 825 22.22 -18.66 -47.44
N THR A 826 21.02 -19.17 -47.68
CA THR A 826 19.91 -18.40 -48.22
C THR A 826 18.81 -18.27 -47.16
N LEU A 827 18.50 -17.04 -46.80
CA LEU A 827 17.31 -16.66 -46.05
C LEU A 827 16.21 -16.29 -47.05
N LYS A 828 15.00 -16.77 -46.81
CA LYS A 828 13.84 -16.44 -47.63
C LYS A 828 12.66 -16.10 -46.74
N ALA A 829 12.12 -14.90 -46.92
CA ALA A 829 10.87 -14.47 -46.31
C ALA A 829 9.69 -14.72 -47.27
N THR A 830 8.59 -15.21 -46.73
CA THR A 830 7.31 -15.36 -47.43
C THR A 830 6.22 -14.72 -46.59
N SER A 831 5.45 -13.78 -47.14
CA SER A 831 4.33 -13.16 -46.43
C SER A 831 3.05 -13.94 -46.64
N SER A 832 2.15 -13.90 -45.65
CA SER A 832 0.78 -14.41 -45.75
C SER A 832 -0.06 -13.71 -46.83
N THR A 833 0.37 -12.54 -47.30
CA THR A 833 -0.35 -11.69 -48.28
C THR A 833 0.22 -11.74 -49.70
N GLY A 834 1.32 -12.47 -49.93
CA GLY A 834 1.88 -12.73 -51.27
C GLY A 834 2.76 -11.62 -51.87
N THR A 835 2.80 -10.43 -51.28
CA THR A 835 3.74 -9.35 -51.62
C THR A 835 4.87 -9.30 -50.60
N VAL A 836 6.10 -9.64 -51.05
CA VAL A 836 7.34 -9.41 -50.28
C VAL A 836 8.37 -8.84 -51.25
N SER A 837 8.78 -7.59 -51.05
CA SER A 837 10.11 -7.16 -51.47
C SER A 837 11.03 -7.32 -50.25
N ALA A 838 11.91 -8.30 -50.33
CA ALA A 838 12.99 -8.50 -49.38
C ALA A 838 14.32 -8.29 -50.11
N THR A 839 15.31 -7.73 -49.42
CA THR A 839 16.69 -7.74 -49.93
C THR A 839 17.28 -9.14 -49.84
N ASP A 840 18.19 -9.49 -50.76
CA ASP A 840 18.97 -10.72 -50.63
C ASP A 840 19.73 -10.67 -49.31
N ALA A 841 19.71 -11.76 -48.54
CA ALA A 841 20.37 -11.77 -47.25
C ALA A 841 21.88 -11.61 -47.40
N VAL A 842 22.43 -10.63 -46.70
CA VAL A 842 23.86 -10.34 -46.71
C VAL A 842 24.50 -10.95 -45.48
N LYS A 843 25.53 -11.77 -45.69
CA LYS A 843 26.37 -12.30 -44.61
C LYS A 843 27.36 -11.22 -44.17
N ASP A 844 27.35 -10.89 -42.89
CA ASP A 844 28.27 -9.95 -42.27
C ASP A 844 28.84 -10.56 -40.98
N GLY A 845 30.07 -11.08 -41.07
CA GLY A 845 30.68 -11.86 -39.99
C GLY A 845 29.86 -13.09 -39.59
N ASP A 846 29.53 -13.19 -38.31
CA ASP A 846 28.68 -14.24 -37.73
C ASP A 846 27.18 -13.93 -37.81
N SER A 847 26.78 -12.95 -38.63
CA SER A 847 25.38 -12.55 -38.83
C SER A 847 24.92 -12.64 -40.29
N LEU A 848 23.62 -12.83 -40.47
CA LEU A 848 22.88 -12.73 -41.73
C LEU A 848 21.81 -11.66 -41.58
N ARG A 849 21.82 -10.67 -42.47
CA ARG A 849 20.88 -9.54 -42.47
C ARG A 849 19.97 -9.60 -43.68
N MET A 850 18.67 -9.43 -43.49
CA MET A 850 17.66 -9.29 -44.53
C MET A 850 16.72 -8.14 -44.19
N THR A 851 16.46 -7.27 -45.16
CA THR A 851 15.46 -6.19 -45.03
C THR A 851 14.15 -6.65 -45.64
N LEU A 852 13.05 -6.54 -44.91
CA LEU A 852 11.69 -6.80 -45.36
C LEU A 852 10.98 -5.46 -45.55
N ASP A 853 10.43 -5.18 -46.72
CA ASP A 853 9.50 -4.06 -46.85
C ASP A 853 8.14 -4.49 -46.26
N ILE A 854 7.56 -3.62 -45.44
CA ILE A 854 6.16 -3.73 -45.02
C ILE A 854 5.32 -3.26 -46.21
N PRO A 855 4.57 -4.15 -46.88
CA PRO A 855 3.77 -3.73 -48.03
C PRO A 855 2.77 -2.67 -47.58
N LYS A 856 2.64 -1.61 -48.38
CA LYS A 856 1.58 -0.61 -48.24
C LYS A 856 0.24 -1.31 -48.48
N ASN A 857 -0.37 -1.83 -47.42
CA ASN A 857 -1.58 -2.63 -47.55
C ASN A 857 -2.78 -1.84 -47.00
N GLU A 858 -3.80 -1.63 -47.83
CA GLU A 858 -5.06 -0.94 -47.47
C GLU A 858 -6.00 -1.81 -46.61
N THR A 859 -5.53 -2.95 -46.10
CA THR A 859 -6.37 -3.94 -45.39
C THR A 859 -5.86 -4.23 -43.98
N THR A 860 -6.79 -4.32 -43.04
CA THR A 860 -6.63 -4.44 -41.57
C THR A 860 -6.14 -5.82 -41.08
N SER A 861 -5.41 -6.56 -41.91
CA SER A 861 -4.99 -7.94 -41.58
C SER A 861 -3.52 -8.01 -41.19
N ASP A 862 -3.22 -8.70 -40.08
CA ASP A 862 -1.85 -9.02 -39.63
C ASP A 862 -0.99 -9.56 -40.78
N ILE A 863 0.21 -9.01 -40.94
CA ILE A 863 1.17 -9.48 -41.94
C ILE A 863 2.09 -10.48 -41.27
N VAL A 864 1.98 -11.74 -41.69
CA VAL A 864 2.79 -12.83 -41.14
C VAL A 864 3.91 -13.13 -42.11
N TYR A 865 5.16 -12.86 -41.71
CA TYR A 865 6.35 -13.26 -42.44
C TYR A 865 6.86 -14.59 -41.92
N THR A 866 6.88 -15.57 -42.81
CA THR A 866 7.54 -16.85 -42.61
C THR A 866 8.94 -16.77 -43.17
N LEU A 867 9.94 -16.83 -42.29
CA LEU A 867 11.36 -16.87 -42.62
C LEU A 867 11.81 -18.34 -42.66
N SER A 868 12.42 -18.71 -43.77
CA SER A 868 13.04 -20.02 -43.97
C SER A 868 14.53 -19.81 -44.25
N VAL A 869 15.36 -20.61 -43.58
CA VAL A 869 16.81 -20.63 -43.79
C VAL A 869 17.15 -21.88 -44.60
N SER A 870 18.15 -21.82 -45.47
CA SER A 870 18.70 -22.97 -46.21
C SER A 870 20.21 -22.84 -46.37
N ILE A 871 20.93 -23.96 -46.35
CA ILE A 871 22.40 -24.01 -46.48
C ILE A 871 22.77 -24.96 -47.63
N GLY A 872 23.50 -24.45 -48.63
CA GLY A 872 23.92 -25.21 -49.81
C GLY A 872 22.78 -25.55 -50.77
N SER A 873 23.03 -26.45 -51.73
CA SER A 873 22.07 -26.83 -52.78
C SER A 873 21.11 -27.98 -52.41
N THR A 874 21.13 -28.44 -51.15
CA THR A 874 20.33 -29.58 -50.68
C THR A 874 19.24 -29.09 -49.73
N PRO A 875 17.94 -29.37 -50.00
CA PRO A 875 16.87 -28.88 -49.13
C PRO A 875 16.88 -29.68 -47.82
N GLN A 876 17.43 -29.09 -46.76
CA GLN A 876 17.16 -29.54 -45.39
C GLN A 876 15.89 -28.84 -44.90
N THR A 877 14.96 -29.60 -44.29
CA THR A 877 13.82 -29.06 -43.55
C THR A 877 14.34 -28.36 -42.30
N LEU A 878 14.47 -27.04 -42.41
CA LEU A 878 14.95 -26.16 -41.34
C LEU A 878 13.75 -25.52 -40.62
N PRO A 879 13.91 -25.10 -39.36
CA PRO A 879 12.86 -24.43 -38.60
C PRO A 879 12.35 -23.20 -39.33
N THR A 880 11.04 -23.00 -39.21
CA THR A 880 10.32 -21.89 -39.84
C THR A 880 10.12 -20.81 -38.79
N TYR A 881 10.63 -19.60 -38.99
CA TYR A 881 10.39 -18.50 -38.04
C TYR A 881 9.21 -17.67 -38.51
N THR A 882 8.29 -17.32 -37.59
CA THR A 882 7.04 -16.63 -37.93
C THR A 882 6.99 -15.24 -37.29
N LEU A 883 7.48 -14.23 -38.02
CA LEU A 883 7.34 -12.84 -37.59
C LEU A 883 5.92 -12.35 -37.88
N THR A 884 5.17 -11.90 -36.87
CA THR A 884 3.82 -11.35 -37.05
C THR A 884 3.84 -9.84 -36.85
N VAL A 885 3.75 -9.08 -37.93
CA VAL A 885 3.64 -7.62 -37.86
C VAL A 885 2.15 -7.28 -37.79
N LYS A 886 1.69 -6.79 -36.63
CA LYS A 886 0.32 -6.32 -36.47
C LYS A 886 0.27 -4.83 -36.77
N ALA A 887 -0.33 -4.46 -37.90
CA ALA A 887 -0.66 -3.07 -38.17
C ALA A 887 -2.00 -2.75 -37.49
N PRO A 888 -2.07 -1.77 -36.57
CA PRO A 888 -3.28 -1.58 -35.79
C PRO A 888 -4.48 -1.10 -36.61
N HIS A 889 -4.33 -0.54 -37.83
CA HIS A 889 -5.39 -0.24 -38.83
C HIS A 889 -4.77 0.26 -40.17
N PRO A 890 -5.52 0.57 -41.26
CA PRO A 890 -4.95 1.03 -42.54
C PRO A 890 -4.23 2.37 -42.35
N PHE A 891 -3.02 2.51 -42.92
CA PHE A 891 -2.23 3.73 -42.81
C PHE A 891 -2.96 4.92 -43.48
N ASP A 892 -3.31 5.95 -42.72
CA ASP A 892 -3.66 7.25 -43.32
C ASP A 892 -2.37 7.89 -43.85
N LEU A 893 -2.35 8.16 -45.16
CA LEU A 893 -1.26 8.91 -45.78
C LEU A 893 -1.38 10.38 -45.36
N ASN A 894 -0.28 10.94 -44.90
CA ASN A 894 -0.12 12.39 -44.89
C ASN A 894 -0.34 12.94 -46.30
N LYS A 895 -0.70 14.22 -46.43
CA LYS A 895 -0.99 14.86 -47.73
C LYS A 895 0.17 14.76 -48.75
N ASP A 896 1.38 14.43 -48.30
CA ASP A 896 2.57 14.24 -49.12
C ASP A 896 2.90 12.77 -49.45
N GLY A 897 2.09 11.80 -48.97
CA GLY A 897 2.30 10.38 -49.19
C GLY A 897 3.23 9.69 -48.18
N SER A 898 3.62 10.35 -47.10
CA SER A 898 4.30 9.73 -45.95
C SER A 898 3.30 9.06 -44.98
N VAL A 899 3.79 8.12 -44.15
CA VAL A 899 3.02 7.38 -43.14
C VAL A 899 3.43 7.88 -41.77
N ASP A 900 2.48 8.26 -40.91
CA ASP A 900 2.76 8.50 -39.49
C ASP A 900 2.93 7.15 -38.77
N VAL A 901 4.16 6.84 -38.36
CA VAL A 901 4.56 5.54 -37.80
C VAL A 901 4.50 5.56 -36.25
N MET A 902 3.65 6.40 -35.67
CA MET A 902 3.53 6.53 -34.20
C MET A 902 2.89 5.29 -33.54
N ASP A 903 2.22 4.42 -34.30
CA ASP A 903 1.48 3.27 -33.78
C ASP A 903 1.81 1.96 -34.54
N VAL A 904 3.03 1.42 -34.41
CA VAL A 904 3.33 0.06 -34.95
C VAL A 904 3.68 -0.89 -33.81
N ILE A 905 2.76 -1.81 -33.50
CA ILE A 905 3.00 -2.90 -32.56
C ILE A 905 3.65 -4.07 -33.33
N VAL A 906 4.95 -4.29 -33.13
CA VAL A 906 5.66 -5.44 -33.71
C VAL A 906 5.59 -6.62 -32.74
N LEU A 907 4.79 -7.64 -33.07
CA LEU A 907 4.63 -8.84 -32.25
C LEU A 907 5.52 -9.98 -32.78
N ILE A 908 6.69 -10.18 -32.19
CA ILE A 908 7.62 -11.21 -32.66
C ILE A 908 7.28 -12.55 -31.98
N ARG A 909 6.85 -13.55 -32.76
CA ARG A 909 6.55 -14.90 -32.26
C ARG A 909 7.55 -15.91 -32.83
N PHE A 910 8.15 -16.72 -31.96
CA PHE A 910 9.02 -17.83 -32.39
C PHE A 910 8.26 -19.14 -32.23
N ILE A 911 7.89 -19.77 -33.36
CA ILE A 911 7.25 -21.09 -33.37
C ILE A 911 8.27 -22.08 -33.92
N THR A 912 8.88 -22.87 -33.05
CA THR A 912 9.53 -24.11 -33.49
C THR A 912 8.48 -25.20 -33.53
N ASP A 913 8.15 -25.71 -34.71
CA ASP A 913 7.32 -26.90 -34.84
C ASP A 913 8.05 -28.07 -34.15
N PRO A 914 7.50 -28.70 -33.11
CA PRO A 914 8.19 -29.77 -32.40
C PRO A 914 8.11 -31.03 -33.26
N VAL A 915 9.06 -31.20 -34.17
CA VAL A 915 9.38 -32.54 -34.65
C VAL A 915 10.49 -33.09 -33.75
N SER A 916 10.04 -33.96 -32.84
CA SER A 916 10.74 -34.83 -31.86
C SER A 916 11.39 -34.17 -30.66
#